data_AF-A0A8H6XAD7-F1
#
_entry.id   AF-A0A8H6XAD7-F1
#
_cell.length_a   1.000
_cell.length_b   1.000
_cell.length_c   1.000
_cell.angle_alpha   90.00
_cell.angle_beta   90.00
_cell.angle_gamma   90.00
#
_symmetry.space_group_name_H-M   'P 1'
#
loop_
_entity.id
_entity.type
_entity.pdbx_description
1 polymer ?
#
loop_
_entity_poly.entity_id
_entity_poly.type
_entity_poly.pdbx_seq_one_letter_code
_entity_poly.pdbx_strand_id
1 'polypeptide(L)'
;MSNPKMWFIFLAVQLCIALAFGASIDALLSAVQNADDCPSCLALLGAFQTIALGGDDAFITSFTSLCIGLGAADPDVCTGLIAREGPILAHDLRQISTTGQTAEKLCDALLGMCVTHPLNQFTVPFPKPPPAHPKIFTSRGRPPIRVAHLSDVHIDRMYTVGAEANCTKSICCRDFADSPEIPTVPALPNGNSHCDSPVSLADSMLEEIERLNPRFSIFTGDVVEGATWLVDQPEVTTDLQAFDAQMASKLSAPIFPSLGNHDSAPVNAFARSTSDTANNSQWVFDTQSAGWEQWIKPSAAAEVDHNSGSYSAKVPGLNLRIIAVNTQYWYKQNYWLYDSDVLQPDPNGIIAFMVNALQAAEDAGDRAWIIGHIPLGKEDTLIDQSNYYDQVLQRYINTIAGQFFGHSHKDQFEIAYSNYSAQTAQNAVSVALIGPALTPTSGNPAFKFYDIDPDTFEVMDASVIFTNISDPHFQVRPTWGLYYSARETYGPLVGLSPKKPLSPAFWHNLTEVFAVNETAFQMFNTFISRGGAVTECDASCQNTTICDMRAFRSENNCDTPAPGFSLRRRASTSHDSDECEGSGLSHILSRMVLAGADWFVYVNPEQLRSAYNSLIGAWLSLVDSHRPPAGMLSLLLSAQVLLVTAVVATGSSEVIRSALQNTVDCPSCLGLLTSLKPVAQSGDDALITQLTGLCIQLGAADPDVCAGVVAGAGPVLGQDLRQINTTGPTAEKLCAALMGVCVSKAVTSFTVQFPKPAPAYPKIFKSRGRTAFRVVHLSDVHIDHQYTPGSEANCTKPICCRDFADSPIVPTLPAGPNGNSHCDSPVSLADSMLEAVERLNPRFSIFTGDVAERVVWLVNQSDVSSDLHDFNAEMASKLSAPIFPSLGNHDTSPVNLFARSTSNTANNSQWVFDIQSAGWEQWIKQSAASQVEHHSGSYSALVSGTSLRILAINTQYWYKQNFWLYDSDIVQPDPNGIIAFMVDQLQAAEDAGQRSNYYDQVLQRYKNTIAGQFFGHTHGDQFQIAYSNYSDQTAHTAVSAALIGPALTPNSGNPAIKVYDIDPDTYEVMDASIFFTNASDTHFQVNPKWSLFYSARETYGPLVSLSPSEPLSPAFWHNLTEVFERNDTAFQMYNTFISRGGAVQACDVACKNTTICDLRAFRAENNCDIPTPGFSLRRRGRGVLHESEACEGTGIAQILSRMAGAGEPQTDATAIEYGLL
;
A
#
# COMPACT_ATOMS: atom_id res chain seq x y z
N MET A 1 -63.72 4.31 -17.89
CA MET A 1 -63.00 3.17 -18.52
C MET A 1 -62.73 2.14 -17.45
N SER A 2 -63.54 1.08 -17.41
CA SER A 2 -63.74 0.20 -16.24
C SER A 2 -63.74 -1.25 -16.71
N ASN A 3 -62.56 -1.74 -17.07
CA ASN A 3 -62.39 -3.16 -17.37
C ASN A 3 -61.31 -3.72 -16.43
N PRO A 4 -61.68 -4.45 -15.36
CA PRO A 4 -60.71 -5.02 -14.42
C PRO A 4 -59.72 -5.96 -15.09
N LYS A 5 -60.07 -6.55 -16.25
CA LYS A 5 -59.12 -7.33 -17.06
C LYS A 5 -57.97 -6.49 -17.62
N MET A 6 -58.19 -5.22 -17.94
CA MET A 6 -57.14 -4.32 -18.44
C MET A 6 -56.18 -3.91 -17.32
N TRP A 7 -56.69 -3.74 -16.09
CA TRP A 7 -55.87 -3.48 -14.90
C TRP A 7 -55.05 -4.71 -14.49
N PHE A 8 -55.64 -5.90 -14.55
CA PHE A 8 -54.93 -7.17 -14.35
C PHE A 8 -53.89 -7.44 -15.44
N ILE A 9 -54.16 -7.10 -16.71
CA ILE A 9 -53.17 -7.19 -17.79
C ILE A 9 -52.06 -6.15 -17.57
N PHE A 10 -52.37 -4.93 -17.14
CA PHE A 10 -51.36 -3.90 -16.86
C PHE A 10 -50.47 -4.28 -15.67
N LEU A 11 -51.05 -4.80 -14.59
CA LEU A 11 -50.31 -5.35 -13.44
C LEU A 11 -49.55 -6.63 -13.79
N ALA A 12 -50.12 -7.53 -14.61
CA ALA A 12 -49.42 -8.72 -15.06
C ALA A 12 -48.30 -8.38 -16.04
N VAL A 13 -48.44 -7.36 -16.88
CA VAL A 13 -47.38 -6.84 -17.74
C VAL A 13 -46.31 -6.15 -16.90
N GLN A 14 -46.66 -5.32 -15.92
CA GLN A 14 -45.71 -4.71 -14.98
C GLN A 14 -45.00 -5.75 -14.10
N LEU A 15 -45.70 -6.81 -13.68
CA LEU A 15 -45.15 -7.93 -12.92
C LEU A 15 -44.31 -8.85 -13.82
N CYS A 16 -44.70 -9.09 -15.08
CA CYS A 16 -43.88 -9.82 -16.05
C CYS A 16 -42.65 -9.01 -16.49
N ILE A 17 -42.76 -7.68 -16.57
CA ILE A 17 -41.64 -6.77 -16.79
C ILE A 17 -40.72 -6.82 -15.56
N ALA A 18 -41.23 -6.66 -14.34
CA ALA A 18 -40.43 -6.76 -13.11
C ALA A 18 -39.82 -8.16 -12.88
N LEU A 19 -40.51 -9.24 -13.24
CA LEU A 19 -40.00 -10.61 -13.19
C LEU A 19 -39.00 -10.89 -14.32
N ALA A 20 -39.15 -10.27 -15.49
CA ALA A 20 -38.17 -10.32 -16.58
C ALA A 20 -36.91 -9.51 -16.25
N PHE A 21 -37.06 -8.35 -15.60
CA PHE A 21 -35.96 -7.50 -15.11
C PHE A 21 -35.23 -8.14 -13.91
N GLY A 22 -35.94 -8.79 -12.99
CA GLY A 22 -35.32 -9.57 -11.91
C GLY A 22 -34.58 -10.80 -12.42
N ALA A 23 -35.18 -11.54 -13.35
CA ALA A 23 -34.53 -12.69 -14.00
C ALA A 23 -33.35 -12.29 -14.90
N SER A 24 -33.33 -11.07 -15.46
CA SER A 24 -32.21 -10.57 -16.26
C SER A 24 -31.04 -10.10 -15.41
N ILE A 25 -31.29 -9.54 -14.21
CA ILE A 25 -30.21 -9.15 -13.28
C ILE A 25 -29.50 -10.38 -12.72
N ASP A 26 -30.22 -11.43 -12.33
CA ASP A 26 -29.59 -12.68 -11.85
C ASP A 26 -28.76 -13.37 -12.94
N ALA A 27 -29.25 -13.36 -14.19
CA ALA A 27 -28.53 -13.90 -15.34
C ALA A 27 -27.31 -13.05 -15.73
N LEU A 28 -27.43 -11.72 -15.68
CA LEU A 28 -26.34 -10.79 -15.89
C LEU A 28 -25.27 -10.93 -14.81
N LEU A 29 -25.69 -11.02 -13.55
CA LEU A 29 -24.81 -11.26 -12.42
C LEU A 29 -24.03 -12.56 -12.59
N SER A 30 -24.74 -13.65 -12.91
CA SER A 30 -24.12 -14.95 -13.14
C SER A 30 -23.14 -14.91 -14.32
N ALA A 31 -23.45 -14.18 -15.39
CA ALA A 31 -22.54 -14.02 -16.51
C ALA A 31 -21.29 -13.20 -16.12
N VAL A 32 -21.45 -12.12 -15.36
CA VAL A 32 -20.36 -11.27 -14.86
C VAL A 32 -19.44 -12.07 -13.92
N GLN A 33 -20.01 -12.89 -13.04
CA GLN A 33 -19.27 -13.77 -12.11
C GLN A 33 -18.40 -14.83 -12.76
N ASN A 34 -18.88 -15.40 -13.86
CA ASN A 34 -18.24 -16.53 -14.51
C ASN A 34 -17.27 -16.09 -15.63
N ALA A 35 -17.06 -14.80 -15.82
CA ALA A 35 -16.13 -14.27 -16.80
C ALA A 35 -14.70 -14.28 -16.27
N ASP A 36 -13.93 -15.33 -16.57
CA ASP A 36 -12.53 -15.49 -16.14
C ASP A 36 -11.56 -15.85 -17.28
N ASP A 37 -12.08 -16.07 -18.48
CA ASP A 37 -11.36 -16.44 -19.69
C ASP A 37 -11.98 -15.83 -20.96
N CYS A 38 -11.34 -16.03 -22.11
CA CYS A 38 -11.84 -15.46 -23.36
C CYS A 38 -13.24 -15.99 -23.76
N PRO A 39 -13.50 -17.31 -23.77
CA PRO A 39 -14.84 -17.84 -24.06
C PRO A 39 -15.94 -17.31 -23.15
N SER A 40 -15.69 -17.19 -21.85
CA SER A 40 -16.65 -16.66 -20.89
C SER A 40 -16.89 -15.16 -21.08
N CYS A 41 -15.86 -14.37 -21.45
CA CYS A 41 -16.05 -12.98 -21.83
C CYS A 41 -16.92 -12.84 -23.10
N LEU A 42 -16.69 -13.64 -24.14
CA LEU A 42 -17.54 -13.60 -25.34
C LEU A 42 -19.00 -13.97 -25.02
N ALA A 43 -19.22 -14.91 -24.11
CA ALA A 43 -20.56 -15.24 -23.61
C ALA A 43 -21.19 -14.07 -22.83
N LEU A 44 -20.39 -13.36 -22.03
CA LEU A 44 -20.80 -12.15 -21.32
C LEU A 44 -21.23 -11.03 -22.28
N LEU A 45 -20.47 -10.80 -23.36
CA LEU A 45 -20.88 -9.86 -24.41
C LEU A 45 -22.22 -10.25 -25.04
N GLY A 46 -22.53 -11.56 -25.14
CA GLY A 46 -23.85 -12.06 -25.52
C GLY A 46 -24.98 -11.63 -24.58
N ALA A 47 -24.75 -11.67 -23.27
CA ALA A 47 -25.69 -11.18 -22.28
C ALA A 47 -25.84 -9.65 -22.38
N PHE A 48 -24.73 -8.92 -22.50
CA PHE A 48 -24.73 -7.47 -22.66
C PHE A 48 -25.48 -7.04 -23.92
N GLN A 49 -25.23 -7.72 -25.05
CA GLN A 49 -25.93 -7.50 -26.31
C GLN A 49 -27.44 -7.73 -26.16
N THR A 50 -27.86 -8.76 -25.42
CA THR A 50 -29.29 -9.04 -25.19
C THR A 50 -29.98 -7.87 -24.48
N ILE A 51 -29.30 -7.23 -23.52
CA ILE A 51 -29.81 -6.06 -22.79
C ILE A 51 -29.76 -4.82 -23.70
N ALA A 52 -28.68 -4.64 -24.45
CA ALA A 52 -28.52 -3.53 -25.40
C ALA A 52 -29.60 -3.54 -26.50
N LEU A 53 -30.05 -4.72 -26.94
CA LEU A 53 -31.20 -4.89 -27.85
C LEU A 53 -32.54 -4.44 -27.23
N GLY A 54 -32.61 -4.37 -25.90
CA GLY A 54 -33.74 -3.79 -25.16
C GLY A 54 -33.78 -2.26 -25.16
N GLY A 55 -32.72 -1.60 -25.63
CA GLY A 55 -32.57 -0.15 -25.68
C GLY A 55 -31.62 0.40 -24.61
N ASP A 56 -31.18 1.64 -24.79
CA ASP A 56 -30.17 2.27 -23.92
C ASP A 56 -30.67 2.43 -22.48
N ASP A 57 -31.94 2.79 -22.27
CA ASP A 57 -32.54 2.87 -20.93
C ASP A 57 -32.45 1.54 -20.16
N ALA A 58 -32.69 0.41 -20.85
CA ALA A 58 -32.61 -0.91 -20.27
C ALA A 58 -31.15 -1.28 -19.92
N PHE A 59 -30.21 -0.92 -20.80
CA PHE A 59 -28.78 -1.11 -20.58
C PHE A 59 -28.29 -0.29 -19.38
N ILE A 60 -28.50 1.02 -19.39
CA ILE A 60 -28.10 1.93 -18.32
C ILE A 60 -28.69 1.49 -16.99
N THR A 61 -30.02 1.27 -16.92
CA THR A 61 -30.68 0.88 -15.67
C THR A 61 -30.12 -0.43 -15.10
N SER A 62 -29.88 -1.43 -15.97
CA SER A 62 -29.38 -2.74 -15.53
C SER A 62 -27.95 -2.65 -14.99
N PHE A 63 -27.06 -1.96 -15.71
CA PHE A 63 -25.67 -1.83 -15.32
C PHE A 63 -25.50 -0.89 -14.12
N THR A 64 -26.24 0.21 -14.02
CA THR A 64 -26.22 1.07 -12.83
C THR A 64 -26.69 0.31 -11.59
N SER A 65 -27.78 -0.46 -11.72
CA SER A 65 -28.26 -1.30 -10.61
C SER A 65 -27.23 -2.35 -10.19
N LEU A 66 -26.55 -2.95 -11.17
CA LEU A 66 -25.48 -3.92 -10.90
C LEU A 66 -24.27 -3.27 -10.23
N CYS A 67 -23.83 -2.10 -10.70
CA CYS A 67 -22.73 -1.32 -10.15
C CYS A 67 -22.94 -1.01 -8.66
N ILE A 68 -24.12 -0.46 -8.35
CA ILE A 68 -24.50 -0.08 -7.00
C ILE A 68 -24.71 -1.32 -6.12
N GLY A 69 -25.39 -2.34 -6.65
CA GLY A 69 -25.68 -3.57 -5.92
C GLY A 69 -24.44 -4.36 -5.53
N LEU A 70 -23.38 -4.26 -6.35
CA LEU A 70 -22.08 -4.86 -6.10
C LEU A 70 -21.12 -3.99 -5.28
N GLY A 71 -21.48 -2.73 -5.01
CA GLY A 71 -20.56 -1.76 -4.39
C GLY A 71 -19.31 -1.49 -5.23
N ALA A 72 -19.42 -1.57 -6.57
CA ALA A 72 -18.27 -1.41 -7.47
C ALA A 72 -17.69 0.03 -7.41
N ALA A 73 -18.55 1.03 -7.18
CA ALA A 73 -18.19 2.41 -6.90
C ALA A 73 -19.34 3.11 -6.14
N ASP A 74 -19.12 4.37 -5.76
CA ASP A 74 -20.16 5.19 -5.14
C ASP A 74 -21.39 5.33 -6.04
N PRO A 75 -22.61 5.41 -5.47
CA PRO A 75 -23.83 5.40 -6.27
C PRO A 75 -23.94 6.49 -7.34
N ASP A 76 -23.41 7.68 -7.06
CA ASP A 76 -23.37 8.79 -8.01
C ASP A 76 -22.36 8.56 -9.14
N VAL A 77 -21.19 7.99 -8.84
CA VAL A 77 -20.19 7.56 -9.83
C VAL A 77 -20.77 6.50 -10.75
N CYS A 78 -21.35 5.43 -10.18
CA CYS A 78 -22.04 4.38 -10.93
C CYS A 78 -23.15 4.92 -11.84
N THR A 79 -23.94 5.86 -11.33
CA THR A 79 -25.06 6.45 -12.08
C THR A 79 -24.55 7.33 -13.22
N GLY A 80 -23.63 8.25 -12.94
CA GLY A 80 -23.14 9.22 -13.91
C GLY A 80 -22.32 8.57 -15.01
N LEU A 81 -21.38 7.69 -14.65
CA LEU A 81 -20.48 7.07 -15.63
C LEU A 81 -21.23 6.16 -16.61
N ILE A 82 -22.09 5.28 -16.10
CA ILE A 82 -22.84 4.33 -16.93
C ILE A 82 -23.86 5.06 -17.82
N ALA A 83 -24.46 6.16 -17.34
CA ALA A 83 -25.34 6.97 -18.15
C ALA A 83 -24.61 7.65 -19.33
N ARG A 84 -23.30 7.91 -19.20
CA ARG A 84 -22.48 8.59 -20.19
C ARG A 84 -21.85 7.61 -21.19
N GLU A 85 -21.11 6.62 -20.72
CA GLU A 85 -20.37 5.66 -21.58
C GLU A 85 -21.21 4.46 -22.00
N GLY A 86 -22.17 4.03 -21.16
CA GLY A 86 -23.02 2.87 -21.42
C GLY A 86 -23.76 2.90 -22.76
N PRO A 87 -24.28 4.05 -23.24
CA PRO A 87 -24.88 4.15 -24.57
C PRO A 87 -23.94 3.82 -25.74
N ILE A 88 -22.64 4.13 -25.62
CA ILE A 88 -21.64 3.81 -26.66
C ILE A 88 -21.45 2.29 -26.70
N LEU A 89 -21.23 1.67 -25.54
CA LEU A 89 -21.09 0.22 -25.46
C LEU A 89 -22.36 -0.51 -25.93
N ALA A 90 -23.54 -0.02 -25.55
CA ALA A 90 -24.81 -0.56 -26.01
C ALA A 90 -24.97 -0.42 -27.53
N HIS A 91 -24.51 0.69 -28.11
CA HIS A 91 -24.46 0.86 -29.56
C HIS A 91 -23.58 -0.20 -30.20
N ASP A 92 -22.34 -0.34 -29.78
CA ASP A 92 -21.37 -1.23 -30.42
C ASP A 92 -21.82 -2.68 -30.35
N LEU A 93 -22.33 -3.10 -29.18
CA LEU A 93 -22.91 -4.43 -28.98
C LEU A 93 -24.08 -4.72 -29.94
N ARG A 94 -24.85 -3.72 -30.38
CA ARG A 94 -25.92 -3.93 -31.38
C ARG A 94 -25.39 -4.08 -32.80
N GLN A 95 -24.18 -3.58 -33.08
CA GLN A 95 -23.61 -3.54 -34.43
C GLN A 95 -22.68 -4.71 -34.75
N ILE A 96 -22.21 -5.43 -33.74
CA ILE A 96 -21.24 -6.53 -33.91
C ILE A 96 -21.82 -7.90 -33.56
N SER A 97 -21.20 -8.93 -34.14
CA SER A 97 -21.34 -10.29 -33.66
C SER A 97 -20.68 -10.44 -32.28
N THR A 98 -21.29 -11.20 -31.37
CA THR A 98 -20.71 -11.54 -30.04
C THR A 98 -19.61 -12.61 -30.12
N THR A 99 -19.26 -13.01 -31.33
CA THR A 99 -18.17 -13.94 -31.64
C THR A 99 -17.32 -13.37 -32.76
N GLY A 100 -16.02 -13.68 -32.75
CA GLY A 100 -15.07 -13.23 -33.77
C GLY A 100 -14.18 -12.10 -33.26
N GLN A 101 -13.28 -11.62 -34.12
CA GLN A 101 -12.15 -10.79 -33.71
C GLN A 101 -12.58 -9.45 -33.07
N THR A 102 -13.64 -8.79 -33.56
CA THR A 102 -14.10 -7.53 -32.95
C THR A 102 -14.61 -7.74 -31.52
N ALA A 103 -15.39 -8.79 -31.27
CA ALA A 103 -15.83 -9.14 -29.93
C ALA A 103 -14.66 -9.54 -29.02
N GLU A 104 -13.67 -10.28 -29.55
CA GLU A 104 -12.46 -10.62 -28.80
C GLU A 104 -11.70 -9.34 -28.40
N LYS A 105 -11.52 -8.37 -29.31
CA LYS A 105 -10.84 -7.11 -28.99
C LYS A 105 -11.65 -6.22 -28.04
N LEU A 106 -12.99 -6.28 -28.09
CA LEU A 106 -13.85 -5.56 -27.14
C LEU A 106 -13.73 -6.18 -25.73
N CYS A 107 -13.63 -7.51 -25.65
CA CYS A 107 -13.30 -8.22 -24.41
C CYS A 107 -11.94 -7.82 -23.82
N ASP A 108 -10.95 -7.59 -24.68
CA ASP A 108 -9.63 -7.08 -24.28
C ASP A 108 -9.74 -5.66 -23.71
N ALA A 109 -10.46 -4.75 -24.38
CA ALA A 109 -10.65 -3.39 -23.89
C ALA A 109 -11.44 -3.29 -22.57
N LEU A 110 -12.51 -4.07 -22.42
CA LEU A 110 -13.41 -3.97 -21.25
C LEU A 110 -12.89 -4.70 -20.02
N LEU A 111 -12.18 -5.82 -20.20
CA LEU A 111 -11.85 -6.74 -19.12
C LEU A 111 -10.41 -7.25 -19.15
N GLY A 112 -9.60 -6.84 -20.13
CA GLY A 112 -8.24 -7.36 -20.34
C GLY A 112 -8.21 -8.87 -20.62
N MET A 113 -9.25 -9.39 -21.29
CA MET A 113 -9.40 -10.80 -21.67
C MET A 113 -9.26 -10.96 -23.19
N CYS A 114 -9.01 -12.18 -23.67
CA CYS A 114 -8.81 -12.44 -25.11
C CYS A 114 -7.56 -11.80 -25.76
N VAL A 115 -6.59 -11.28 -24.99
CA VAL A 115 -5.46 -10.44 -25.47
C VAL A 115 -4.65 -10.98 -26.66
N THR A 116 -4.67 -12.29 -26.89
CA THR A 116 -4.05 -12.89 -28.08
C THR A 116 -4.95 -12.73 -29.31
N HIS A 117 -4.88 -11.58 -29.99
CA HIS A 117 -5.44 -11.42 -31.33
C HIS A 117 -4.35 -11.50 -32.40
N PRO A 118 -4.57 -12.21 -33.51
CA PRO A 118 -3.64 -12.14 -34.64
C PRO A 118 -3.65 -10.72 -35.22
N LEU A 119 -2.47 -10.16 -35.49
CA LEU A 119 -2.30 -8.91 -36.22
C LEU A 119 -3.06 -8.98 -37.55
N ASN A 120 -3.97 -8.03 -37.77
CA ASN A 120 -4.59 -7.87 -39.06
C ASN A 120 -3.55 -7.34 -40.05
N GLN A 121 -3.29 -8.12 -41.09
CA GLN A 121 -2.29 -7.72 -42.08
C GLN A 121 -2.80 -6.54 -42.90
N PHE A 122 -2.14 -5.40 -42.74
CA PHE A 122 -2.33 -4.21 -43.56
C PHE A 122 -0.96 -3.65 -43.93
N THR A 123 -0.76 -3.41 -45.23
CA THR A 123 0.45 -2.76 -45.73
C THR A 123 0.13 -1.29 -45.95
N VAL A 124 0.77 -0.41 -45.19
CA VAL A 124 0.55 1.03 -45.30
C VAL A 124 0.96 1.50 -46.70
N PRO A 125 0.08 2.20 -47.45
CA PRO A 125 0.41 2.69 -48.77
C PRO A 125 1.32 3.93 -48.68
N PHE A 126 2.53 3.81 -49.24
CA PHE A 126 3.48 4.93 -49.30
C PHE A 126 3.53 5.55 -50.70
N PRO A 127 3.43 6.90 -50.84
CA PRO A 127 3.51 7.57 -52.14
C PRO A 127 4.83 7.36 -52.88
N LYS A 128 5.94 7.24 -52.13
CA LYS A 128 7.29 7.01 -52.67
C LYS A 128 8.04 5.98 -51.81
N PRO A 129 8.94 5.17 -52.40
CA PRO A 129 9.85 4.33 -51.63
C PRO A 129 10.88 5.19 -50.87
N PRO A 130 11.59 4.64 -49.85
CA PRO A 130 12.71 5.32 -49.21
C PRO A 130 13.71 5.88 -50.23
N PRO A 131 14.19 7.12 -50.09
CA PRO A 131 15.20 7.68 -50.98
C PRO A 131 16.47 6.83 -50.98
N ALA A 132 17.02 6.51 -52.17
CA ALA A 132 18.29 5.78 -52.28
C ALA A 132 19.47 6.51 -51.61
N HIS A 133 19.39 7.84 -51.54
CA HIS A 133 20.35 8.72 -50.88
C HIS A 133 19.58 9.72 -50.01
N PRO A 134 19.22 9.35 -48.75
CA PRO A 134 18.48 10.25 -47.87
C PRO A 134 19.31 11.49 -47.54
N LYS A 135 18.62 12.62 -47.32
CA LYS A 135 19.28 13.85 -46.87
C LYS A 135 19.90 13.63 -45.50
N ILE A 136 21.20 13.85 -45.40
CA ILE A 136 21.91 13.79 -44.11
C ILE A 136 21.85 15.17 -43.46
N PHE A 137 21.27 15.22 -42.26
CA PHE A 137 21.25 16.42 -41.45
C PHE A 137 22.49 16.44 -40.55
N THR A 138 23.22 17.55 -40.58
CA THR A 138 24.48 17.69 -39.82
C THR A 138 24.42 18.95 -38.97
N SER A 139 24.70 18.81 -37.68
CA SER A 139 24.85 19.94 -36.77
C SER A 139 25.97 20.87 -37.24
N ARG A 140 25.73 22.18 -37.21
CA ARG A 140 26.78 23.20 -37.41
C ARG A 140 27.40 23.66 -36.07
N GLY A 141 27.03 23.01 -34.96
CA GLY A 141 27.51 23.36 -33.62
C GLY A 141 26.98 24.70 -33.10
N ARG A 142 25.80 25.13 -33.58
CA ARG A 142 25.12 26.33 -33.06
C ARG A 142 24.57 26.05 -31.65
N PRO A 143 24.40 27.07 -30.80
CA PRO A 143 23.75 26.90 -29.50
C PRO A 143 22.36 26.23 -29.64
N PRO A 144 22.02 25.26 -28.78
CA PRO A 144 20.70 24.65 -28.79
C PRO A 144 19.57 25.67 -28.60
N ILE A 145 18.41 25.39 -29.19
CA ILE A 145 17.16 26.09 -28.86
C ILE A 145 16.41 25.32 -27.79
N ARG A 146 15.69 26.02 -26.91
CA ARG A 146 14.88 25.39 -25.86
C ARG A 146 13.42 25.24 -26.29
N VAL A 147 12.82 24.10 -25.98
CA VAL A 147 11.41 23.80 -26.23
C VAL A 147 10.80 23.27 -24.94
N ALA A 148 9.64 23.80 -24.54
CA ALA A 148 8.89 23.29 -23.39
C ALA A 148 7.90 22.21 -23.83
N HIS A 149 7.67 21.22 -22.97
CA HIS A 149 6.70 20.16 -23.15
C HIS A 149 5.87 20.02 -21.87
N LEU A 150 4.59 20.34 -22.00
CA LEU A 150 3.57 20.18 -20.96
C LEU A 150 2.53 19.16 -21.43
N SER A 151 1.96 18.43 -20.49
CA SER A 151 1.01 17.34 -20.73
C SER A 151 0.18 17.11 -19.47
N ASP A 152 -0.98 16.47 -19.63
CA ASP A 152 -1.77 15.91 -18.52
C ASP A 152 -2.00 16.97 -17.43
N VAL A 153 -2.59 18.09 -17.87
CA VAL A 153 -2.76 19.25 -16.99
C VAL A 153 -3.91 19.04 -16.01
N HIS A 154 -4.93 18.28 -16.42
CA HIS A 154 -6.15 17.94 -15.66
C HIS A 154 -6.55 19.08 -14.73
N ILE A 155 -7.10 20.14 -15.31
CA ILE A 155 -7.41 21.35 -14.56
C ILE A 155 -8.82 21.23 -14.01
N ASP A 156 -8.93 20.90 -12.73
CA ASP A 156 -10.20 20.89 -12.04
C ASP A 156 -10.65 22.34 -11.76
N ARG A 157 -11.55 22.85 -12.61
CA ARG A 157 -12.15 24.19 -12.41
C ARG A 157 -13.21 24.24 -11.30
N MET A 158 -13.62 23.08 -10.81
CA MET A 158 -14.51 22.92 -9.66
C MET A 158 -13.74 22.64 -8.36
N TYR A 159 -12.40 22.59 -8.41
CA TYR A 159 -11.54 22.43 -7.24
C TYR A 159 -11.88 23.49 -6.19
N THR A 160 -12.22 23.03 -4.99
CA THR A 160 -12.68 23.88 -3.90
C THR A 160 -11.70 23.83 -2.74
N VAL A 161 -11.02 24.95 -2.48
CA VAL A 161 -10.11 25.07 -1.34
C VAL A 161 -10.89 24.88 -0.04
N GLY A 162 -10.43 23.96 0.79
CA GLY A 162 -11.08 23.55 2.04
C GLY A 162 -12.05 22.38 1.89
N ALA A 163 -12.33 21.87 0.69
CA ALA A 163 -13.10 20.65 0.51
C ALA A 163 -12.32 19.41 1.00
N GLU A 164 -12.99 18.27 1.15
CA GLU A 164 -12.35 17.00 1.54
C GLU A 164 -11.42 16.52 0.42
N ALA A 165 -10.15 16.29 0.75
CA ALA A 165 -9.13 15.76 -0.15
C ALA A 165 -8.97 14.23 -0.03
N ASN A 166 -9.53 13.60 1.01
CA ASN A 166 -9.49 12.15 1.20
C ASN A 166 -10.91 11.55 1.15
N CYS A 167 -11.36 11.16 -0.04
CA CYS A 167 -12.71 10.68 -0.31
C CYS A 167 -12.71 9.30 -1.00
N THR A 168 -13.87 8.66 -1.11
CA THR A 168 -14.05 7.34 -1.73
C THR A 168 -14.18 7.37 -3.26
N LYS A 169 -14.32 8.57 -3.85
CA LYS A 169 -14.48 8.79 -5.29
C LYS A 169 -13.11 8.76 -5.99
N SER A 170 -13.11 8.65 -7.32
CA SER A 170 -11.85 8.62 -8.10
C SER A 170 -11.13 9.97 -8.16
N ILE A 171 -11.77 11.06 -7.74
CA ILE A 171 -11.17 12.38 -7.55
C ILE A 171 -11.89 13.09 -6.39
N CYS A 172 -11.13 13.81 -5.57
CA CYS A 172 -11.62 14.55 -4.40
C CYS A 172 -11.52 16.08 -4.58
N CYS A 173 -11.39 16.84 -3.49
CA CYS A 173 -11.24 18.30 -3.47
C CYS A 173 -12.40 19.10 -4.08
N ARG A 174 -13.60 18.54 -4.07
CA ARG A 174 -14.86 19.21 -4.46
C ARG A 174 -15.88 19.11 -3.33
N ASP A 175 -16.84 20.02 -3.32
CA ASP A 175 -17.98 19.98 -2.39
C ASP A 175 -19.03 18.96 -2.89
N PHE A 176 -18.79 17.67 -2.64
CA PHE A 176 -19.77 16.64 -2.95
C PHE A 176 -20.88 16.59 -1.88
N ALA A 177 -22.06 16.09 -2.27
CA ALA A 177 -23.22 16.03 -1.37
C ALA A 177 -23.02 15.08 -0.18
N ASP A 178 -22.14 14.10 -0.34
CA ASP A 178 -21.74 13.11 0.66
C ASP A 178 -20.42 13.44 1.37
N SER A 179 -19.84 14.63 1.09
CA SER A 179 -18.67 15.12 1.82
C SER A 179 -19.00 15.35 3.30
N PRO A 180 -18.04 15.11 4.22
CA PRO A 180 -18.22 15.40 5.63
C PRO A 180 -18.40 16.91 5.86
N GLU A 181 -19.20 17.29 6.87
CA GLU A 181 -19.40 18.72 7.23
C GLU A 181 -18.09 19.40 7.65
N ILE A 182 -17.14 18.63 8.18
CA ILE A 182 -15.79 19.08 8.53
C ILE A 182 -14.81 18.18 7.77
N PRO A 183 -14.00 18.72 6.84
CA PRO A 183 -13.02 17.94 6.10
C PRO A 183 -11.96 17.38 7.06
N THR A 184 -11.65 16.10 6.90
CA THR A 184 -10.55 15.43 7.61
C THR A 184 -9.20 15.86 7.05
N VAL A 185 -9.10 15.96 5.72
CA VAL A 185 -7.94 16.49 5.01
C VAL A 185 -8.41 17.65 4.12
N PRO A 186 -8.21 18.92 4.50
CA PRO A 186 -8.68 20.04 3.69
C PRO A 186 -7.83 20.23 2.44
N ALA A 187 -8.49 20.37 1.29
CA ALA A 187 -7.89 20.73 0.02
C ALA A 187 -7.20 22.10 0.10
N LEU A 188 -5.94 22.19 -0.31
CA LEU A 188 -5.13 23.40 -0.19
C LEU A 188 -4.99 24.13 -1.54
N PRO A 189 -4.57 25.42 -1.57
CA PRO A 189 -4.70 26.27 -2.76
C PRO A 189 -3.98 25.81 -4.03
N ASN A 190 -2.91 25.01 -3.93
CA ASN A 190 -2.11 24.61 -5.08
C ASN A 190 -2.17 23.10 -5.38
N GLY A 191 -3.18 22.40 -4.84
CA GLY A 191 -3.43 20.99 -5.12
C GLY A 191 -3.07 20.06 -3.96
N ASN A 192 -3.43 18.79 -4.13
CA ASN A 192 -3.22 17.68 -3.21
C ASN A 192 -3.01 16.39 -4.04
N SER A 193 -2.27 15.40 -3.54
CA SER A 193 -1.98 14.15 -4.25
C SER A 193 -3.19 13.24 -4.50
N HIS A 194 -4.39 13.59 -4.03
CA HIS A 194 -5.64 12.85 -4.30
C HIS A 194 -6.60 13.63 -5.20
N CYS A 195 -6.11 14.72 -5.81
CA CYS A 195 -6.93 15.67 -6.55
C CYS A 195 -6.18 16.13 -7.79
N ASP A 196 -6.95 16.49 -8.81
CA ASP A 196 -6.41 17.13 -10.00
C ASP A 196 -6.01 18.60 -9.77
N SER A 197 -5.38 19.18 -10.78
CA SER A 197 -4.73 20.48 -10.68
C SER A 197 -5.75 21.61 -10.50
N PRO A 198 -5.66 22.45 -9.47
CA PRO A 198 -6.40 23.70 -9.46
C PRO A 198 -5.82 24.67 -10.50
N VAL A 199 -6.65 25.62 -10.94
CA VAL A 199 -6.24 26.68 -11.90
C VAL A 199 -4.98 27.43 -11.46
N SER A 200 -4.81 27.63 -10.15
CA SER A 200 -3.62 28.25 -9.53
C SER A 200 -2.31 27.52 -9.84
N LEU A 201 -2.33 26.18 -9.82
CA LEU A 201 -1.16 25.35 -10.10
C LEU A 201 -0.79 25.44 -11.59
N ALA A 202 -1.80 25.33 -12.48
CA ALA A 202 -1.62 25.51 -13.92
C ALA A 202 -1.09 26.91 -14.29
N ASP A 203 -1.63 27.95 -13.63
CA ASP A 203 -1.14 29.32 -13.76
C ASP A 203 0.35 29.43 -13.42
N SER A 204 0.76 28.82 -12.29
CA SER A 204 2.15 28.85 -11.84
C SER A 204 3.10 28.15 -12.82
N MET A 205 2.67 27.04 -13.42
CA MET A 205 3.44 26.31 -14.43
C MET A 205 3.65 27.17 -15.68
N LEU A 206 2.59 27.77 -16.21
CA LEU A 206 2.66 28.60 -17.42
C LEU A 206 3.54 29.84 -17.20
N GLU A 207 3.47 30.46 -16.02
CA GLU A 207 4.33 31.58 -15.64
C GLU A 207 5.82 31.18 -15.61
N GLU A 208 6.11 29.99 -15.07
CA GLU A 208 7.49 29.47 -15.08
C GLU A 208 7.98 29.15 -16.49
N ILE A 209 7.13 28.57 -17.34
CA ILE A 209 7.49 28.27 -18.73
C ILE A 209 7.81 29.57 -19.48
N GLU A 210 6.97 30.60 -19.34
CA GLU A 210 7.26 31.92 -19.93
C GLU A 210 8.58 32.51 -19.40
N ARG A 211 8.82 32.40 -18.09
CA ARG A 211 10.08 32.86 -17.46
C ARG A 211 11.30 32.15 -18.05
N LEU A 212 11.18 30.87 -18.36
CA LEU A 212 12.24 30.07 -18.98
C LEU A 212 12.41 30.34 -20.48
N ASN A 213 11.49 31.08 -21.10
CA ASN A 213 11.56 31.64 -22.45
C ASN A 213 11.91 30.58 -23.53
N PRO A 214 11.03 29.58 -23.76
CA PRO A 214 11.19 28.62 -24.83
C PRO A 214 11.07 29.27 -26.22
N ARG A 215 11.65 28.63 -27.23
CA ARG A 215 11.48 29.03 -28.64
C ARG A 215 10.04 28.78 -29.12
N PHE A 216 9.45 27.68 -28.67
CA PHE A 216 8.06 27.26 -28.82
C PHE A 216 7.77 26.19 -27.75
N SER A 217 6.50 25.87 -27.54
CA SER A 217 6.08 24.79 -26.64
C SER A 217 5.31 23.72 -27.41
N ILE A 218 5.34 22.49 -26.92
CA ILE A 218 4.43 21.42 -27.33
C ILE A 218 3.52 21.07 -26.16
N PHE A 219 2.24 20.83 -26.44
CA PHE A 219 1.24 20.46 -25.44
C PHE A 219 0.56 19.15 -25.87
N THR A 220 0.67 18.09 -25.08
CA THR A 220 0.21 16.76 -25.51
C THR A 220 -1.18 16.38 -25.04
N GLY A 221 -2.01 17.33 -24.57
CA GLY A 221 -3.43 17.10 -24.28
C GLY A 221 -3.74 16.79 -22.82
N ASP A 222 -4.99 16.43 -22.57
CA ASP A 222 -5.60 16.17 -21.25
C ASP A 222 -5.74 17.44 -20.40
N VAL A 223 -6.68 18.27 -20.83
CA VAL A 223 -7.07 19.50 -20.13
C VAL A 223 -8.05 19.23 -19.01
N VAL A 224 -9.02 18.35 -19.24
CA VAL A 224 -10.17 18.13 -18.35
C VAL A 224 -9.81 17.13 -17.26
N GLU A 225 -10.36 17.34 -16.07
CA GLU A 225 -10.10 16.52 -14.89
C GLU A 225 -10.77 15.13 -14.89
N GLY A 226 -10.42 14.31 -13.89
CA GLY A 226 -10.84 12.92 -13.71
C GLY A 226 -12.24 12.72 -13.10
N ALA A 227 -13.09 13.75 -13.04
CA ALA A 227 -14.47 13.66 -12.56
C ALA A 227 -15.44 13.14 -13.64
N THR A 228 -15.03 12.10 -14.36
CA THR A 228 -15.59 11.61 -15.64
C THR A 228 -17.11 11.33 -15.58
N TRP A 229 -17.65 10.97 -14.42
CA TRP A 229 -19.08 10.73 -14.22
C TRP A 229 -19.93 12.01 -14.22
N LEU A 230 -19.32 13.18 -14.03
CA LEU A 230 -19.98 14.49 -14.02
C LEU A 230 -19.73 15.29 -15.30
N VAL A 231 -18.59 15.09 -15.96
CA VAL A 231 -18.15 15.85 -17.12
C VAL A 231 -19.07 15.68 -18.32
N ASP A 232 -19.50 16.80 -18.92
CA ASP A 232 -20.30 16.84 -20.14
C ASP A 232 -19.68 17.71 -21.25
N GLN A 233 -20.27 17.65 -22.45
CA GLN A 233 -19.74 18.38 -23.61
C GLN A 233 -19.63 19.91 -23.37
N PRO A 234 -20.65 20.60 -22.81
CA PRO A 234 -20.51 22.01 -22.43
C PRO A 234 -19.34 22.33 -21.50
N GLU A 235 -19.11 21.50 -20.48
CA GLU A 235 -17.98 21.63 -19.55
C GLU A 235 -16.65 21.49 -20.28
N VAL A 236 -16.43 20.37 -21.00
CA VAL A 236 -15.22 20.17 -21.80
C VAL A 236 -14.99 21.30 -22.79
N THR A 237 -16.03 21.72 -23.52
CA THR A 237 -15.91 22.86 -24.47
C THR A 237 -15.42 24.12 -23.76
N THR A 238 -15.95 24.38 -22.56
CA THR A 238 -15.57 25.56 -21.75
C THR A 238 -14.13 25.43 -21.25
N ASP A 239 -13.72 24.26 -20.80
CA ASP A 239 -12.41 24.03 -20.22
C ASP A 239 -11.30 24.09 -21.25
N LEU A 240 -11.51 23.51 -22.43
CA LEU A 240 -10.59 23.61 -23.57
C LEU A 240 -10.43 25.07 -24.00
N GLN A 241 -11.54 25.80 -24.19
CA GLN A 241 -11.50 27.23 -24.54
C GLN A 241 -10.80 28.08 -23.47
N ALA A 242 -11.08 27.79 -22.20
CA ALA A 242 -10.50 28.51 -21.08
C ALA A 242 -8.99 28.26 -20.96
N PHE A 243 -8.54 27.02 -21.17
CA PHE A 243 -7.11 26.70 -21.13
C PHE A 243 -6.37 27.24 -22.36
N ASP A 244 -6.98 27.20 -23.55
CA ASP A 244 -6.44 27.87 -24.74
C ASP A 244 -6.23 29.37 -24.51
N ALA A 245 -7.23 30.04 -23.92
CA ALA A 245 -7.15 31.45 -23.57
C ALA A 245 -6.08 31.70 -22.48
N GLN A 246 -5.98 30.83 -21.48
CA GLN A 246 -4.99 30.89 -20.40
C GLN A 246 -3.58 30.77 -20.97
N MET A 247 -3.32 29.77 -21.82
CA MET A 247 -2.06 29.59 -22.55
C MET A 247 -1.73 30.79 -23.43
N ALA A 248 -2.69 31.29 -24.21
CA ALA A 248 -2.50 32.45 -25.08
C ALA A 248 -2.17 33.73 -24.29
N SER A 249 -2.72 33.87 -23.09
CA SER A 249 -2.51 35.04 -22.25
C SER A 249 -1.17 35.04 -21.51
N LYS A 250 -0.62 33.86 -21.19
CA LYS A 250 0.59 33.72 -20.37
C LYS A 250 1.85 33.40 -21.16
N LEU A 251 1.74 32.73 -22.31
CA LEU A 251 2.88 32.32 -23.11
C LEU A 251 3.03 33.19 -24.36
N SER A 252 4.21 33.79 -24.54
CA SER A 252 4.53 34.59 -25.73
C SER A 252 4.98 33.72 -26.92
N ALA A 253 5.54 32.54 -26.63
CA ALA A 253 6.02 31.60 -27.65
C ALA A 253 4.86 30.83 -28.29
N PRO A 254 4.95 30.44 -29.58
CA PRO A 254 3.90 29.63 -30.20
C PRO A 254 3.83 28.25 -29.54
N ILE A 255 2.61 27.70 -29.47
CA ILE A 255 2.32 26.40 -28.88
C ILE A 255 1.82 25.47 -29.98
N PHE A 256 2.30 24.23 -29.98
CA PHE A 256 1.81 23.17 -30.87
C PHE A 256 1.14 22.08 -30.03
N PRO A 257 -0.20 22.10 -29.93
CA PRO A 257 -0.95 21.16 -29.12
C PRO A 257 -1.33 19.87 -29.87
N SER A 258 -1.71 18.83 -29.13
CA SER A 258 -2.46 17.64 -29.58
C SER A 258 -3.59 17.32 -28.60
N LEU A 259 -4.54 16.49 -29.03
CA LEU A 259 -5.69 16.07 -28.22
C LEU A 259 -5.33 14.91 -27.30
N GLY A 260 -5.77 15.00 -26.04
CA GLY A 260 -5.79 13.93 -25.07
C GLY A 260 -7.11 13.14 -25.04
N ASN A 261 -7.18 12.12 -24.19
CA ASN A 261 -8.34 11.26 -24.07
C ASN A 261 -9.43 11.87 -23.18
N HIS A 262 -9.06 12.75 -22.24
CA HIS A 262 -9.98 13.56 -21.43
C HIS A 262 -10.55 14.78 -22.17
N ASP A 263 -10.05 15.12 -23.35
CA ASP A 263 -10.51 16.28 -24.13
C ASP A 263 -11.84 16.05 -24.87
N SER A 264 -12.60 15.01 -24.48
CA SER A 264 -13.91 14.67 -25.04
C SER A 264 -14.90 14.27 -23.95
N ALA A 265 -16.19 14.33 -24.26
CA ALA A 265 -17.26 13.91 -23.37
C ALA A 265 -18.24 12.98 -24.12
N PRO A 266 -18.51 11.76 -23.62
CA PRO A 266 -17.84 11.11 -22.49
C PRO A 266 -16.33 10.97 -22.70
N VAL A 267 -15.57 10.72 -21.64
CA VAL A 267 -14.11 10.48 -21.73
C VAL A 267 -13.81 9.39 -22.77
N ASN A 268 -12.65 9.49 -23.45
CA ASN A 268 -12.20 8.56 -24.49
C ASN A 268 -13.03 8.54 -25.80
N ALA A 269 -14.15 9.27 -25.90
CA ALA A 269 -15.15 9.07 -26.94
C ALA A 269 -14.83 9.81 -28.27
N PHE A 270 -14.06 9.16 -29.14
CA PHE A 270 -13.76 9.64 -30.49
C PHE A 270 -14.37 8.74 -31.58
N ALA A 271 -15.55 9.14 -32.08
CA ALA A 271 -16.33 8.33 -33.02
C ALA A 271 -15.65 8.14 -34.39
N ARG A 272 -15.82 6.95 -34.98
CA ARG A 272 -15.42 6.69 -36.36
C ARG A 272 -16.35 7.44 -37.31
N SER A 273 -15.79 7.88 -38.43
CA SER A 273 -16.52 8.50 -39.54
C SER A 273 -17.56 7.55 -40.18
N THR A 274 -17.43 6.24 -39.93
CA THR A 274 -18.35 5.19 -40.39
C THR A 274 -19.49 4.90 -39.41
N SER A 275 -19.45 5.43 -38.19
CA SER A 275 -20.48 5.22 -37.18
C SER A 275 -21.78 5.96 -37.57
N ASP A 276 -22.95 5.40 -37.27
CA ASP A 276 -24.26 6.03 -37.59
C ASP A 276 -24.45 7.39 -36.89
N THR A 277 -23.63 7.67 -35.87
CA THR A 277 -23.52 8.93 -35.11
C THR A 277 -22.16 9.63 -35.26
N ALA A 278 -21.43 9.37 -36.35
CA ALA A 278 -20.06 9.83 -36.65
C ALA A 278 -19.74 11.32 -36.43
N ASN A 279 -20.74 12.18 -36.24
CA ASN A 279 -20.58 13.62 -36.00
C ASN A 279 -20.47 14.00 -34.51
N ASN A 280 -20.45 13.05 -33.58
CA ASN A 280 -20.44 13.35 -32.15
C ASN A 280 -19.11 13.88 -31.59
N SER A 281 -17.98 13.77 -32.31
CA SER A 281 -16.68 14.29 -31.82
C SER A 281 -16.18 15.53 -32.58
N GLN A 282 -16.88 15.95 -33.65
CA GLN A 282 -16.47 17.11 -34.46
C GLN A 282 -16.43 18.40 -33.65
N TRP A 283 -17.30 18.55 -32.64
CA TRP A 283 -17.32 19.74 -31.78
C TRP A 283 -15.99 19.95 -31.02
N VAL A 284 -15.26 18.87 -30.68
CA VAL A 284 -13.93 18.97 -30.05
C VAL A 284 -12.96 19.58 -31.05
N PHE A 285 -12.97 19.08 -32.29
CA PHE A 285 -12.10 19.56 -33.36
C PHE A 285 -12.41 21.00 -33.72
N ASP A 286 -13.69 21.37 -33.84
CA ASP A 286 -14.13 22.74 -34.12
C ASP A 286 -13.68 23.70 -33.00
N THR A 287 -13.79 23.26 -31.74
CA THR A 287 -13.38 24.04 -30.56
C THR A 287 -11.88 24.30 -30.59
N GLN A 288 -11.09 23.24 -30.78
CA GLN A 288 -9.64 23.31 -30.74
C GLN A 288 -9.05 23.95 -32.00
N SER A 289 -9.64 23.73 -33.17
CA SER A 289 -9.27 24.44 -34.41
C SER A 289 -9.37 25.95 -34.22
N ALA A 290 -10.49 26.42 -33.66
CA ALA A 290 -10.71 27.84 -33.38
C ALA A 290 -9.73 28.39 -32.34
N GLY A 291 -9.48 27.65 -31.25
CA GLY A 291 -8.57 28.06 -30.19
C GLY A 291 -7.09 28.06 -30.62
N TRP A 292 -6.69 27.06 -31.42
CA TRP A 292 -5.30 26.83 -31.80
C TRP A 292 -4.86 27.62 -33.04
N GLU A 293 -5.78 28.13 -33.85
CA GLU A 293 -5.49 28.85 -35.11
C GLU A 293 -4.43 29.94 -34.93
N GLN A 294 -4.46 30.64 -33.78
CA GLN A 294 -3.49 31.69 -33.44
C GLN A 294 -2.03 31.21 -33.48
N TRP A 295 -1.77 29.97 -33.09
CA TRP A 295 -0.44 29.38 -33.06
C TRP A 295 -0.10 28.60 -34.33
N ILE A 296 -1.01 27.72 -34.78
CA ILE A 296 -0.75 26.77 -35.87
C ILE A 296 -1.09 27.32 -37.27
N LYS A 297 -1.78 28.47 -37.32
CA LYS A 297 -2.23 29.19 -38.53
C LYS A 297 -3.44 28.54 -39.24
N PRO A 298 -4.20 29.31 -40.05
CA PRO A 298 -5.47 28.85 -40.63
C PRO A 298 -5.39 27.55 -41.42
N SER A 299 -4.27 27.28 -42.11
CA SER A 299 -4.12 26.06 -42.89
C SER A 299 -4.04 24.81 -42.03
N ALA A 300 -3.36 24.88 -40.88
CA ALA A 300 -3.25 23.75 -39.97
C ALA A 300 -4.51 23.62 -39.09
N ALA A 301 -5.13 24.74 -38.70
CA ALA A 301 -6.44 24.73 -38.04
C ALA A 301 -7.51 24.02 -38.90
N ALA A 302 -7.57 24.33 -40.20
CA ALA A 302 -8.45 23.60 -41.12
C ALA A 302 -8.11 22.10 -41.24
N GLU A 303 -6.86 21.70 -41.01
CA GLU A 303 -6.51 20.27 -40.93
C GLU A 303 -7.06 19.64 -39.63
N VAL A 304 -7.03 20.34 -38.49
CA VAL A 304 -7.68 19.86 -37.23
C VAL A 304 -9.15 19.52 -37.48
N ASP A 305 -9.89 20.40 -38.15
CA ASP A 305 -11.31 20.21 -38.44
C ASP A 305 -11.58 19.02 -39.37
N HIS A 306 -10.72 18.80 -40.37
CA HIS A 306 -10.99 17.87 -41.47
C HIS A 306 -10.26 16.52 -41.37
N ASN A 307 -9.20 16.45 -40.56
CA ASN A 307 -8.40 15.24 -40.35
C ASN A 307 -8.56 14.72 -38.91
N SER A 308 -9.78 14.84 -38.37
CA SER A 308 -10.18 14.31 -37.06
C SER A 308 -9.24 14.70 -35.92
N GLY A 309 -8.93 15.99 -35.81
CA GLY A 309 -8.07 16.55 -34.76
C GLY A 309 -6.57 16.52 -35.06
N SER A 310 -6.15 15.98 -36.20
CA SER A 310 -4.73 15.90 -36.60
C SER A 310 -4.34 17.05 -37.53
N TYR A 311 -3.09 17.55 -37.41
CA TYR A 311 -2.61 18.63 -38.28
C TYR A 311 -1.09 18.63 -38.46
N SER A 312 -0.64 19.32 -39.51
CA SER A 312 0.77 19.54 -39.80
C SER A 312 1.09 21.03 -39.91
N ALA A 313 1.99 21.51 -39.05
CA ALA A 313 2.40 22.91 -39.04
C ALA A 313 3.91 23.06 -39.16
N LYS A 314 4.37 23.98 -40.00
CA LYS A 314 5.80 24.33 -40.08
C LYS A 314 6.14 25.34 -38.98
N VAL A 315 7.19 25.05 -38.19
CA VAL A 315 7.61 25.96 -37.12
C VAL A 315 8.18 27.25 -37.72
N PRO A 316 7.69 28.44 -37.30
CA PRO A 316 8.12 29.71 -37.89
C PRO A 316 9.64 29.91 -37.84
N GLY A 317 10.24 30.13 -39.02
CA GLY A 317 11.67 30.41 -39.19
C GLY A 317 12.57 29.18 -39.08
N LEU A 318 12.03 27.97 -38.99
CA LEU A 318 12.78 26.71 -38.92
C LEU A 318 12.36 25.76 -40.06
N ASN A 319 13.26 24.85 -40.44
CA ASN A 319 12.96 23.74 -41.35
C ASN A 319 12.52 22.49 -40.58
N LEU A 320 11.60 22.71 -39.64
CA LEU A 320 10.99 21.71 -38.78
C LEU A 320 9.47 21.77 -38.97
N ARG A 321 8.86 20.61 -39.14
CA ARG A 321 7.41 20.43 -39.23
C ARG A 321 6.93 19.65 -38.00
N ILE A 322 5.96 20.19 -37.29
CA ILE A 322 5.24 19.46 -36.25
C ILE A 322 4.07 18.73 -36.92
N ILE A 323 3.90 17.47 -36.56
CA ILE A 323 2.79 16.61 -37.01
C ILE A 323 2.10 16.16 -35.73
N ALA A 324 0.97 16.78 -35.42
CA ALA A 324 0.14 16.41 -34.29
C ALA A 324 -0.87 15.36 -34.73
N VAL A 325 -0.94 14.27 -33.99
CA VAL A 325 -1.72 13.09 -34.33
C VAL A 325 -2.71 12.79 -33.23
N ASN A 326 -3.97 12.57 -33.62
CA ASN A 326 -5.00 12.12 -32.70
C ASN A 326 -4.86 10.62 -32.44
N THR A 327 -4.14 10.27 -31.37
CA THR A 327 -3.87 8.89 -30.94
C THR A 327 -5.11 8.17 -30.38
N GLN A 328 -6.21 8.89 -30.13
CA GLN A 328 -7.45 8.34 -29.59
C GLN A 328 -8.13 7.33 -30.53
N TYR A 329 -7.84 7.43 -31.83
CA TYR A 329 -8.29 6.44 -32.81
C TYR A 329 -7.54 5.12 -32.76
N TRP A 330 -6.53 5.01 -31.90
CA TRP A 330 -5.72 3.82 -31.68
C TRP A 330 -5.84 3.29 -30.24
N TYR A 331 -6.64 3.96 -29.41
CA TYR A 331 -6.76 3.69 -27.99
C TYR A 331 -7.80 2.61 -27.69
N LYS A 332 -7.48 1.64 -26.83
CA LYS A 332 -8.40 0.53 -26.50
C LYS A 332 -9.68 1.00 -25.81
N GLN A 333 -9.64 2.04 -24.97
CA GLN A 333 -10.86 2.50 -24.29
C GLN A 333 -11.73 3.44 -25.13
N ASN A 334 -11.32 3.80 -26.35
CA ASN A 334 -12.22 4.44 -27.28
C ASN A 334 -13.19 3.40 -27.87
N TYR A 335 -14.32 3.19 -27.19
CA TYR A 335 -15.25 2.11 -27.55
C TYR A 335 -15.82 2.22 -28.98
N TRP A 336 -15.85 3.43 -29.57
CA TRP A 336 -16.25 3.61 -30.96
C TRP A 336 -15.42 2.83 -31.99
N LEU A 337 -14.25 2.34 -31.62
CA LEU A 337 -13.42 1.48 -32.49
C LEU A 337 -13.99 0.07 -32.67
N TYR A 338 -14.97 -0.33 -31.85
CA TYR A 338 -15.58 -1.66 -31.84
C TYR A 338 -16.97 -1.71 -32.51
N ASP A 339 -17.45 -0.61 -33.10
CA ASP A 339 -18.83 -0.52 -33.61
C ASP A 339 -19.11 -1.24 -34.94
N SER A 340 -18.21 -2.14 -35.39
CA SER A 340 -18.37 -2.90 -36.63
C SER A 340 -17.45 -4.11 -36.71
N ASP A 341 -17.96 -5.22 -37.29
CA ASP A 341 -17.15 -6.37 -37.69
C ASP A 341 -16.32 -6.13 -38.97
N VAL A 342 -16.54 -5.01 -39.67
CA VAL A 342 -15.75 -4.63 -40.83
C VAL A 342 -14.40 -4.07 -40.35
N LEU A 343 -13.31 -4.74 -40.71
CA LEU A 343 -11.96 -4.27 -40.42
C LEU A 343 -11.73 -2.87 -41.02
N GLN A 344 -11.35 -1.93 -40.17
CA GLN A 344 -10.95 -0.57 -40.54
C GLN A 344 -9.48 -0.36 -40.14
N PRO A 345 -8.51 -0.60 -41.02
CA PRO A 345 -7.09 -0.51 -40.67
C PRO A 345 -6.65 0.90 -40.29
N ASP A 346 -7.25 1.91 -40.92
CA ASP A 346 -6.94 3.33 -40.71
C ASP A 346 -8.22 4.12 -40.36
N PRO A 347 -8.72 4.02 -39.12
CA PRO A 347 -9.90 4.75 -38.69
C PRO A 347 -9.72 6.25 -38.97
N ASN A 348 -10.66 6.85 -39.68
CA ASN A 348 -10.67 8.26 -40.06
C ASN A 348 -9.46 8.75 -40.88
N GLY A 349 -8.63 7.86 -41.42
CA GLY A 349 -7.54 8.25 -42.32
C GLY A 349 -6.34 8.89 -41.61
N ILE A 350 -6.15 8.66 -40.30
CA ILE A 350 -5.08 9.25 -39.50
C ILE A 350 -3.69 8.80 -40.00
N ILE A 351 -3.51 7.52 -40.32
CA ILE A 351 -2.26 6.98 -40.88
C ILE A 351 -2.01 7.57 -42.27
N ALA A 352 -3.04 7.65 -43.12
CA ALA A 352 -2.92 8.27 -44.43
C ALA A 352 -2.53 9.75 -44.34
N PHE A 353 -3.12 10.50 -43.40
CA PHE A 353 -2.74 11.89 -43.10
C PHE A 353 -1.25 11.98 -42.70
N MET A 354 -0.82 11.15 -41.75
CA MET A 354 0.58 11.11 -41.31
C MET A 354 1.56 10.82 -42.44
N VAL A 355 1.26 9.82 -43.28
CA VAL A 355 2.07 9.47 -44.44
C VAL A 355 2.21 10.65 -45.38
N ASN A 356 1.12 11.37 -45.65
CA ASN A 356 1.14 12.55 -46.51
C ASN A 356 1.95 13.70 -45.90
N ALA A 357 1.79 13.96 -44.60
CA ALA A 357 2.53 15.02 -43.90
C ALA A 357 4.04 14.73 -43.84
N LEU A 358 4.43 13.48 -43.57
CA LEU A 358 5.82 13.04 -43.55
C LEU A 358 6.44 13.03 -44.95
N GLN A 359 5.69 12.59 -45.98
CA GLN A 359 6.15 12.67 -47.36
C GLN A 359 6.38 14.12 -47.79
N ALA A 360 5.49 15.03 -47.40
CA ALA A 360 5.64 16.46 -47.68
C ALA A 360 6.87 17.06 -46.96
N ALA A 361 7.17 16.61 -45.73
CA ALA A 361 8.38 16.99 -45.01
C ALA A 361 9.65 16.49 -45.73
N GLU A 362 9.67 15.21 -46.12
CA GLU A 362 10.79 14.59 -46.86
C GLU A 362 11.04 15.28 -48.20
N ASP A 363 9.98 15.57 -48.96
CA ASP A 363 10.03 16.25 -50.26
C ASP A 363 10.54 17.70 -50.13
N ALA A 364 10.17 18.40 -49.06
CA ALA A 364 10.66 19.73 -48.74
C ALA A 364 12.09 19.72 -48.17
N GLY A 365 12.60 18.54 -47.79
CA GLY A 365 13.86 18.40 -47.06
C GLY A 365 13.82 19.00 -45.65
N ASP A 366 12.63 19.10 -45.04
CA ASP A 366 12.45 19.48 -43.64
C ASP A 366 12.67 18.25 -42.73
N ARG A 367 12.94 18.47 -41.43
CA ARG A 367 12.75 17.43 -40.41
C ARG A 367 11.32 17.47 -39.88
N ALA A 368 10.87 16.37 -39.30
CA ALA A 368 9.56 16.29 -38.66
C ALA A 368 9.68 15.90 -37.17
N TRP A 369 8.84 16.50 -36.34
CA TRP A 369 8.51 15.99 -35.02
C TRP A 369 7.08 15.50 -35.01
N ILE A 370 6.84 14.40 -34.31
CA ILE A 370 5.51 13.84 -34.09
C ILE A 370 5.11 14.13 -32.65
N ILE A 371 3.90 14.64 -32.44
CA ILE A 371 3.32 14.79 -31.12
C ILE A 371 1.96 14.08 -31.10
N GLY A 372 1.64 13.46 -29.97
CA GLY A 372 0.36 12.81 -29.70
C GLY A 372 0.19 12.66 -28.20
N HIS A 373 -0.94 12.14 -27.75
CA HIS A 373 -1.15 11.95 -26.31
C HIS A 373 -0.67 10.57 -25.86
N ILE A 374 -1.25 9.51 -26.42
CA ILE A 374 -1.05 8.13 -25.96
C ILE A 374 0.17 7.52 -26.68
N PRO A 375 1.19 7.05 -25.93
CA PRO A 375 2.32 6.34 -26.51
C PRO A 375 1.91 4.96 -27.03
N LEU A 376 2.64 4.44 -28.03
CA LEU A 376 2.18 3.31 -28.84
C LEU A 376 2.74 1.95 -28.39
N GLY A 377 3.61 1.97 -27.38
CA GLY A 377 4.27 0.79 -26.87
C GLY A 377 3.48 0.00 -25.84
N LYS A 378 2.55 0.64 -25.12
CA LYS A 378 1.83 0.04 -24.00
C LYS A 378 0.64 -0.82 -24.41
N GLU A 379 0.19 -1.65 -23.47
CA GLU A 379 -0.93 -2.58 -23.67
C GLU A 379 -2.27 -1.91 -23.93
N ASP A 380 -2.41 -0.61 -23.65
CA ASP A 380 -3.64 0.16 -23.83
C ASP A 380 -3.82 0.70 -25.27
N THR A 381 -2.82 0.52 -26.14
CA THR A 381 -2.89 0.82 -27.58
C THR A 381 -3.23 -0.42 -28.41
N LEU A 382 -4.09 -0.27 -29.42
CA LEU A 382 -4.42 -1.33 -30.37
C LEU A 382 -3.18 -1.80 -31.15
N ILE A 383 -2.94 -3.12 -31.09
CA ILE A 383 -1.83 -3.81 -31.77
C ILE A 383 -1.75 -3.48 -33.27
N ASP A 384 -2.89 -3.50 -33.97
CA ASP A 384 -2.95 -3.26 -35.41
C ASP A 384 -2.41 -1.86 -35.75
N GLN A 385 -2.92 -0.82 -35.09
CA GLN A 385 -2.53 0.56 -35.36
C GLN A 385 -1.10 0.85 -34.91
N SER A 386 -0.65 0.29 -33.78
CA SER A 386 0.75 0.36 -33.35
C SER A 386 1.71 -0.23 -34.40
N ASN A 387 1.34 -1.39 -34.99
CA ASN A 387 2.10 -2.00 -36.09
C ASN A 387 2.13 -1.13 -37.35
N TYR A 388 0.99 -0.58 -37.75
CA TYR A 388 0.90 0.23 -38.97
C TYR A 388 1.66 1.54 -38.80
N TYR A 389 1.64 2.13 -37.60
CA TYR A 389 2.48 3.26 -37.26
C TYR A 389 3.97 2.90 -37.35
N ASP A 390 4.40 1.75 -36.84
CA ASP A 390 5.79 1.29 -36.99
C ASP A 390 6.18 1.21 -38.48
N GLN A 391 5.32 0.73 -39.37
CA GLN A 391 5.60 0.77 -40.82
C GLN A 391 5.86 2.21 -41.33
N VAL A 392 5.08 3.20 -40.87
CA VAL A 392 5.27 4.62 -41.21
C VAL A 392 6.61 5.12 -40.65
N LEU A 393 6.92 4.81 -39.39
CA LEU A 393 8.18 5.16 -38.74
C LEU A 393 9.36 4.59 -39.54
N GLN A 394 9.34 3.28 -39.85
CA GLN A 394 10.39 2.60 -40.61
C GLN A 394 10.61 3.25 -41.99
N ARG A 395 9.53 3.67 -42.67
CA ARG A 395 9.63 4.37 -43.96
C ARG A 395 10.30 5.74 -43.84
N TYR A 396 10.06 6.48 -42.75
CA TYR A 396 10.46 7.88 -42.60
C TYR A 396 11.53 8.12 -41.52
N ILE A 397 12.32 7.10 -41.15
CA ILE A 397 13.41 7.18 -40.14
C ILE A 397 14.39 8.35 -40.33
N ASN A 398 14.63 8.80 -41.58
CA ASN A 398 15.55 9.89 -41.87
C ASN A 398 14.90 11.28 -41.76
N THR A 399 13.57 11.34 -41.78
CA THR A 399 12.78 12.57 -41.74
C THR A 399 12.37 12.90 -40.31
N ILE A 400 11.94 11.90 -39.54
CA ILE A 400 11.54 12.03 -38.14
C ILE A 400 12.79 12.36 -37.28
N ALA A 401 12.67 13.36 -36.40
CA ALA A 401 13.76 13.81 -35.51
C ALA A 401 13.45 13.69 -34.02
N GLY A 402 12.17 13.60 -33.66
CA GLY A 402 11.70 13.51 -32.29
C GLY A 402 10.23 13.12 -32.26
N GLN A 403 9.83 12.43 -31.19
CA GLN A 403 8.45 12.01 -30.95
C GLN A 403 8.15 12.22 -29.47
N PHE A 404 7.02 12.87 -29.17
CA PHE A 404 6.68 13.33 -27.83
C PHE A 404 5.23 12.99 -27.49
N PHE A 405 5.03 12.40 -26.32
CA PHE A 405 3.75 11.88 -25.83
C PHE A 405 3.53 12.25 -24.36
N GLY A 406 2.36 11.93 -23.81
CA GLY A 406 1.97 12.11 -22.41
C GLY A 406 1.25 10.88 -21.87
N HIS A 407 0.06 11.06 -21.33
CA HIS A 407 -0.92 10.02 -20.95
C HIS A 407 -0.55 9.23 -19.70
N SER A 408 0.64 8.65 -19.61
CA SER A 408 1.01 7.81 -18.45
C SER A 408 1.27 8.58 -17.16
N HIS A 409 1.18 9.92 -17.23
CA HIS A 409 1.57 10.90 -16.22
C HIS A 409 3.02 10.81 -15.71
N LYS A 410 3.78 9.85 -16.20
CA LYS A 410 5.09 9.42 -15.70
C LYS A 410 6.22 9.86 -16.62
N ASP A 411 7.40 10.07 -16.05
CA ASP A 411 8.59 10.39 -16.84
C ASP A 411 9.18 9.12 -17.47
N GLN A 412 8.73 8.80 -18.69
CA GLN A 412 9.06 7.56 -19.39
C GLN A 412 9.63 7.80 -20.80
N PHE A 413 10.10 6.72 -21.42
CA PHE A 413 10.50 6.68 -22.83
C PHE A 413 10.32 5.28 -23.43
N GLU A 414 10.09 5.22 -24.75
CA GLU A 414 9.94 3.96 -25.50
C GLU A 414 10.83 3.98 -26.76
N ILE A 415 11.48 2.85 -27.07
CA ILE A 415 12.43 2.74 -28.17
C ILE A 415 11.84 1.91 -29.30
N ALA A 416 11.90 2.44 -30.53
CA ALA A 416 11.60 1.68 -31.75
C ALA A 416 12.86 1.10 -32.37
N TYR A 417 12.72 -0.11 -32.90
CA TYR A 417 13.80 -0.85 -33.53
C TYR A 417 13.48 -1.18 -34.99
N SER A 418 14.50 -1.11 -35.86
CA SER A 418 14.41 -1.65 -37.22
C SER A 418 14.29 -3.17 -37.26
N ASN A 419 14.68 -3.85 -36.17
CA ASN A 419 14.51 -5.27 -35.96
C ASN A 419 14.27 -5.56 -34.47
N TYR A 420 13.01 -5.75 -34.08
CA TYR A 420 12.62 -6.06 -32.70
C TYR A 420 13.12 -7.42 -32.20
N SER A 421 13.45 -8.37 -33.09
CA SER A 421 14.11 -9.63 -32.67
C SER A 421 15.61 -9.45 -32.36
N ALA A 422 16.16 -8.27 -32.62
CA ALA A 422 17.55 -7.91 -32.33
C ALA A 422 17.60 -6.48 -31.77
N GLN A 423 17.07 -6.28 -30.56
CA GLN A 423 17.10 -5.00 -29.85
C GLN A 423 18.54 -4.64 -29.46
N THR A 424 19.24 -3.90 -30.33
CA THR A 424 20.60 -3.41 -30.10
C THR A 424 20.68 -1.91 -30.38
N ALA A 425 21.74 -1.27 -29.89
CA ALA A 425 21.99 0.15 -30.14
C ALA A 425 22.04 0.50 -31.63
N GLN A 426 22.48 -0.42 -32.49
CA GLN A 426 22.53 -0.24 -33.94
C GLN A 426 21.15 -0.34 -34.59
N ASN A 427 20.27 -1.17 -34.02
CA ASN A 427 18.93 -1.38 -34.54
C ASN A 427 17.91 -0.39 -33.95
N ALA A 428 18.23 0.33 -32.87
CA ALA A 428 17.42 1.41 -32.32
C ALA A 428 17.35 2.59 -33.32
N VAL A 429 16.16 2.89 -33.83
CA VAL A 429 15.95 3.86 -34.92
C VAL A 429 15.13 5.08 -34.52
N SER A 430 14.33 4.99 -33.45
CA SER A 430 13.61 6.14 -32.89
C SER A 430 13.39 5.98 -31.39
N VAL A 431 13.06 7.09 -30.74
CA VAL A 431 12.64 7.12 -29.33
C VAL A 431 11.40 8.01 -29.21
N ALA A 432 10.45 7.58 -28.39
CA ALA A 432 9.33 8.38 -27.92
C ALA A 432 9.64 8.86 -26.50
N LEU A 433 9.55 10.17 -26.26
CA LEU A 433 9.75 10.76 -24.95
C LEU A 433 8.39 11.11 -24.36
N ILE A 434 8.05 10.51 -23.23
CA ILE A 434 6.74 10.65 -22.58
C ILE A 434 6.85 11.69 -21.47
N GLY A 435 6.06 12.75 -21.55
CA GLY A 435 6.05 13.87 -20.61
C GLY A 435 5.41 13.50 -19.28
N PRO A 436 5.92 14.01 -18.15
CA PRO A 436 5.23 13.86 -16.87
C PRO A 436 4.01 14.79 -16.81
N ALA A 437 3.13 14.55 -15.84
CA ALA A 437 1.94 15.36 -15.64
C ALA A 437 2.14 16.58 -14.75
N LEU A 438 1.28 17.59 -14.95
CA LEU A 438 1.04 18.63 -13.94
C LEU A 438 0.21 18.08 -12.78
N THR A 439 -0.73 17.17 -13.06
CA THR A 439 -1.61 16.65 -12.01
C THR A 439 -0.81 16.04 -10.85
N PRO A 440 -1.14 16.35 -9.59
CA PRO A 440 -0.45 15.77 -8.44
C PRO A 440 -0.79 14.30 -8.15
N THR A 441 -1.77 13.70 -8.82
CA THR A 441 -2.28 12.35 -8.53
C THR A 441 -1.24 11.24 -8.69
N SER A 442 -0.24 11.45 -9.55
CA SER A 442 0.78 10.46 -9.92
C SER A 442 2.20 10.82 -9.46
N GLY A 443 2.33 11.81 -8.57
CA GLY A 443 3.60 12.31 -8.05
C GLY A 443 3.72 13.82 -8.06
N ASN A 444 4.94 14.34 -7.94
CA ASN A 444 5.15 15.80 -7.93
C ASN A 444 4.79 16.42 -9.30
N PRO A 445 4.05 17.56 -9.32
CA PRO A 445 3.75 18.31 -10.55
C PRO A 445 5.01 18.68 -11.33
N ALA A 446 5.02 18.39 -12.64
CA ALA A 446 6.20 18.58 -13.46
C ALA A 446 5.89 18.90 -14.93
N PHE A 447 6.89 19.42 -15.63
CA PHE A 447 6.92 19.53 -17.09
C PHE A 447 8.36 19.36 -17.59
N LYS A 448 8.55 19.22 -18.92
CA LYS A 448 9.87 19.02 -19.53
C LYS A 448 10.37 20.22 -20.33
N PHE A 449 11.68 20.39 -20.33
CA PHE A 449 12.41 21.24 -21.28
C PHE A 449 13.37 20.40 -22.11
N TYR A 450 13.39 20.65 -23.41
CA TYR A 450 14.34 20.03 -24.33
C TYR A 450 15.30 21.06 -24.90
N ASP A 451 16.60 20.76 -24.82
CA ASP A 451 17.62 21.45 -25.61
C ASP A 451 17.72 20.77 -26.97
N ILE A 452 17.56 21.51 -28.06
CA ILE A 452 17.44 20.97 -29.41
C ILE A 452 18.52 21.52 -30.32
N ASP A 453 19.19 20.66 -31.08
CA ASP A 453 20.10 21.11 -32.12
C ASP A 453 19.32 21.85 -33.23
N PRO A 454 19.64 23.12 -33.54
CA PRO A 454 18.82 23.92 -34.45
C PRO A 454 19.02 23.57 -35.94
N ASP A 455 19.91 22.62 -36.27
CA ASP A 455 20.19 22.16 -37.62
C ASP A 455 19.66 20.73 -37.87
N THR A 456 19.80 19.83 -36.89
CA THR A 456 19.30 18.45 -36.99
C THR A 456 17.93 18.26 -36.34
N PHE A 457 17.52 19.15 -35.44
CA PHE A 457 16.31 19.05 -34.62
C PHE A 457 16.27 17.80 -33.72
N GLU A 458 17.44 17.23 -33.42
CA GLU A 458 17.60 16.14 -32.46
C GLU A 458 17.68 16.69 -31.03
N VAL A 459 17.17 15.90 -30.09
CA VAL A 459 17.21 16.23 -28.65
C VAL A 459 18.64 16.13 -28.13
N MET A 460 19.17 17.24 -27.65
CA MET A 460 20.48 17.34 -27.02
C MET A 460 20.39 17.13 -25.52
N ASP A 461 19.32 17.57 -24.87
CA ASP A 461 19.05 17.26 -23.46
C ASP A 461 17.54 17.24 -23.20
N ALA A 462 17.14 16.51 -22.16
CA ALA A 462 15.79 16.47 -21.63
C ALA A 462 15.88 16.75 -20.12
N SER A 463 15.36 17.90 -19.70
CA SER A 463 15.36 18.36 -18.31
C SER A 463 13.94 18.32 -17.76
N VAL A 464 13.76 17.73 -16.58
CA VAL A 464 12.48 17.75 -15.86
C VAL A 464 12.49 18.90 -14.88
N ILE A 465 11.51 19.79 -14.99
CA ILE A 465 11.27 20.87 -14.05
C ILE A 465 10.06 20.47 -13.21
N PHE A 466 10.20 20.48 -11.90
CA PHE A 466 9.16 20.04 -10.98
C PHE A 466 8.96 21.04 -9.85
N THR A 467 7.85 20.91 -9.14
CA THR A 467 7.63 21.57 -7.85
C THR A 467 7.27 20.51 -6.80
N ASN A 468 7.87 20.62 -5.62
CA ASN A 468 7.73 19.62 -4.57
C ASN A 468 6.48 19.92 -3.74
N ILE A 469 5.48 19.03 -3.78
CA ILE A 469 4.22 19.20 -3.04
C ILE A 469 4.43 19.19 -1.53
N SER A 470 5.47 18.50 -1.05
CA SER A 470 5.85 18.42 0.37
C SER A 470 6.65 19.63 0.85
N ASP A 471 7.00 20.57 -0.04
CA ASP A 471 7.65 21.82 0.37
C ASP A 471 6.67 22.66 1.21
N PRO A 472 7.04 23.11 2.43
CA PRO A 472 6.17 23.94 3.27
C PRO A 472 5.67 25.24 2.60
N HIS A 473 6.34 25.71 1.55
CA HIS A 473 5.96 26.90 0.77
C HIS A 473 5.11 26.59 -0.46
N PHE A 474 4.94 25.31 -0.85
CA PHE A 474 4.20 24.91 -2.04
C PHE A 474 2.80 25.53 -2.08
N GLN A 475 2.07 25.49 -0.96
CA GLN A 475 0.70 25.99 -0.84
C GLN A 475 0.57 27.53 -0.78
N VAL A 476 1.69 28.24 -0.65
CA VAL A 476 1.73 29.71 -0.76
C VAL A 476 2.12 30.13 -2.18
N ARG A 477 3.18 29.52 -2.71
CA ARG A 477 3.68 29.75 -4.07
C ARG A 477 4.53 28.54 -4.49
N PRO A 478 4.08 27.76 -5.48
CA PRO A 478 4.87 26.67 -6.01
C PRO A 478 6.21 27.20 -6.53
N THR A 479 7.30 26.58 -6.07
CA THR A 479 8.65 26.89 -6.58
C THR A 479 9.02 25.81 -7.57
N TRP A 480 9.27 26.21 -8.80
CA TRP A 480 9.65 25.33 -9.89
C TRP A 480 11.19 25.29 -10.01
N GLY A 481 11.74 24.08 -10.01
CA GLY A 481 13.18 23.85 -10.04
C GLY A 481 13.56 22.69 -10.94
N LEU A 482 14.83 22.65 -11.37
CA LEU A 482 15.36 21.51 -12.08
C LEU A 482 15.35 20.29 -11.15
N TYR A 483 14.62 19.25 -11.54
CA TYR A 483 14.65 17.96 -10.86
C TYR A 483 15.87 17.17 -11.31
N TYR A 484 16.02 16.94 -12.62
CA TYR A 484 17.24 16.40 -13.21
C TYR A 484 17.38 16.75 -14.70
N SER A 485 18.61 16.65 -15.22
CA SER A 485 18.93 16.65 -16.64
C SER A 485 19.31 15.23 -17.07
N ALA A 486 18.64 14.68 -18.09
CA ALA A 486 18.93 13.34 -18.60
C ALA A 486 20.38 13.23 -19.11
N ARG A 487 20.91 14.29 -19.75
CA ARG A 487 22.31 14.33 -20.17
C ARG A 487 23.26 14.31 -18.98
N GLU A 488 23.02 15.13 -17.97
CA GLU A 488 23.91 15.24 -16.80
C GLU A 488 23.91 13.95 -16.00
N THR A 489 22.72 13.38 -15.78
CA THR A 489 22.54 12.18 -14.96
C THR A 489 22.94 10.90 -15.68
N TYR A 490 22.42 10.68 -16.91
CA TYR A 490 22.61 9.42 -17.62
C TYR A 490 23.75 9.45 -18.66
N GLY A 491 24.14 10.64 -19.14
CA GLY A 491 25.25 10.81 -20.08
C GLY A 491 26.55 10.13 -19.65
N PRO A 492 27.03 10.32 -18.41
CA PRO A 492 28.24 9.65 -17.92
C PRO A 492 28.12 8.12 -17.88
N LEU A 493 26.93 7.57 -17.63
CA LEU A 493 26.72 6.12 -17.52
C LEU A 493 26.92 5.39 -18.85
N VAL A 494 26.65 6.07 -19.97
CA VAL A 494 26.78 5.49 -21.33
C VAL A 494 27.90 6.15 -22.15
N GLY A 495 28.74 6.98 -21.53
CA GLY A 495 29.87 7.64 -22.20
C GLY A 495 29.45 8.68 -23.26
N LEU A 496 28.34 9.38 -23.05
CA LEU A 496 27.83 10.37 -24.00
C LEU A 496 28.79 11.56 -24.16
N SER A 497 29.21 11.81 -25.39
CA SER A 497 30.04 12.99 -25.69
C SER A 497 29.22 14.29 -25.60
N PRO A 498 29.82 15.44 -25.19
CA PRO A 498 29.09 16.69 -24.97
C PRO A 498 28.32 17.24 -26.19
N LYS A 499 28.75 16.89 -27.40
CA LYS A 499 28.16 17.37 -28.67
C LYS A 499 27.26 16.35 -29.37
N LYS A 500 27.01 15.19 -28.76
CA LYS A 500 26.19 14.12 -29.35
C LYS A 500 24.78 14.14 -28.78
N PRO A 501 23.72 13.98 -29.57
CA PRO A 501 22.34 14.02 -29.09
C PRO A 501 22.00 12.80 -28.19
N LEU A 502 20.88 12.88 -27.47
CA LEU A 502 20.23 11.76 -26.79
C LEU A 502 19.55 10.84 -27.84
N SER A 503 20.36 10.26 -28.73
CA SER A 503 19.92 9.41 -29.84
C SER A 503 19.20 8.13 -29.38
N PRO A 504 18.47 7.42 -30.25
CA PRO A 504 17.87 6.13 -29.89
C PRO A 504 18.90 5.12 -29.34
N ALA A 505 20.12 5.11 -29.88
CA ALA A 505 21.23 4.30 -29.37
C ALA A 505 21.66 4.67 -27.94
N PHE A 506 21.55 5.95 -27.56
CA PHE A 506 21.83 6.41 -26.19
C PHE A 506 20.82 5.80 -25.22
N TRP A 507 19.52 5.90 -25.53
CA TRP A 507 18.46 5.34 -24.69
C TRP A 507 18.54 3.82 -24.60
N HIS A 508 18.81 3.13 -25.71
CA HIS A 508 19.05 1.68 -25.67
C HIS A 508 20.23 1.32 -24.75
N ASN A 509 21.38 1.98 -24.90
CA ASN A 509 22.53 1.72 -24.03
C ASN A 509 22.22 2.01 -22.55
N LEU A 510 21.37 3.00 -22.27
CA LEU A 510 20.92 3.27 -20.91
C LEU A 510 20.11 2.11 -20.34
N THR A 511 19.20 1.51 -21.13
CA THR A 511 18.48 0.31 -20.70
C THR A 511 19.40 -0.90 -20.46
N GLU A 512 20.51 -1.02 -21.22
CA GLU A 512 21.53 -2.05 -20.95
C GLU A 512 22.26 -1.80 -19.62
N VAL A 513 22.52 -0.52 -19.28
CA VAL A 513 23.05 -0.15 -17.96
C VAL A 513 22.04 -0.53 -16.87
N PHE A 514 20.77 -0.17 -17.04
CA PHE A 514 19.71 -0.50 -16.08
C PHE A 514 19.61 -2.01 -15.82
N ALA A 515 19.81 -2.86 -16.82
CA ALA A 515 19.71 -4.31 -16.67
C ALA A 515 20.80 -4.93 -15.77
N VAL A 516 21.93 -4.25 -15.57
CA VAL A 516 23.08 -4.78 -14.81
C VAL A 516 23.54 -3.89 -13.66
N ASN A 517 23.00 -2.67 -13.56
CA ASN A 517 23.31 -1.69 -12.52
C ASN A 517 22.01 -1.27 -11.82
N GLU A 518 21.71 -1.97 -10.74
CA GLU A 518 20.52 -1.76 -9.92
C GLU A 518 20.43 -0.33 -9.39
N THR A 519 21.54 0.27 -8.95
CA THR A 519 21.52 1.68 -8.48
C THR A 519 21.09 2.66 -9.58
N ALA A 520 21.53 2.43 -10.82
CA ALA A 520 21.11 3.27 -11.95
C ALA A 520 19.64 3.07 -12.30
N PHE A 521 19.13 1.83 -12.22
CA PHE A 521 17.72 1.55 -12.43
C PHE A 521 16.84 2.13 -11.31
N GLN A 522 17.23 1.97 -10.04
CA GLN A 522 16.48 2.54 -8.91
C GLN A 522 16.44 4.07 -8.97
N MET A 523 17.50 4.72 -9.47
CA MET A 523 17.47 6.16 -9.75
C MET A 523 16.40 6.52 -10.80
N PHE A 524 16.29 5.74 -11.89
CA PHE A 524 15.19 5.91 -12.84
C PHE A 524 13.81 5.64 -12.19
N ASN A 525 13.71 4.60 -11.37
CA ASN A 525 12.48 4.24 -10.65
C ASN A 525 12.03 5.35 -9.69
N THR A 526 12.95 6.10 -9.07
CA THR A 526 12.60 7.30 -8.30
C THR A 526 12.12 8.45 -9.21
N PHE A 527 12.74 8.61 -10.39
CA PHE A 527 12.44 9.74 -11.27
C PHE A 527 11.12 9.62 -12.01
N ILE A 528 10.64 8.40 -12.27
CA ILE A 528 9.42 8.14 -13.04
C ILE A 528 8.18 8.84 -12.43
N SER A 529 8.08 8.87 -11.09
CA SER A 529 7.04 9.56 -10.32
C SER A 529 7.50 10.87 -9.69
N ARG A 530 8.63 11.42 -10.20
CA ARG A 530 9.23 12.69 -9.75
C ARG A 530 9.47 12.74 -8.23
N GLY A 531 9.75 11.57 -7.64
CA GLY A 531 9.96 11.38 -6.20
C GLY A 531 8.70 11.51 -5.34
N GLY A 532 7.50 11.61 -5.90
CA GLY A 532 6.24 11.79 -5.16
C GLY A 532 5.48 10.49 -4.86
N ALA A 533 5.54 9.52 -5.77
CA ALA A 533 4.83 8.23 -5.66
C ALA A 533 5.77 7.08 -6.04
N VAL A 534 6.87 6.93 -5.30
CA VAL A 534 7.92 5.95 -5.62
C VAL A 534 7.52 4.58 -5.08
N THR A 535 7.25 3.62 -5.96
CA THR A 535 6.94 2.24 -5.61
C THR A 535 8.19 1.37 -5.68
N GLU A 536 8.36 0.44 -4.73
CA GLU A 536 9.45 -0.54 -4.82
C GLU A 536 9.33 -1.38 -6.09
N CYS A 537 10.44 -1.55 -6.81
CA CYS A 537 10.51 -2.31 -8.05
C CYS A 537 11.52 -3.45 -7.90
N ASP A 538 11.01 -4.67 -7.72
CA ASP A 538 11.80 -5.89 -7.64
C ASP A 538 12.40 -6.30 -9.00
N ALA A 539 13.13 -7.41 -9.05
CA ALA A 539 13.76 -7.89 -10.29
C ALA A 539 12.74 -8.22 -11.40
N SER A 540 11.51 -8.62 -11.06
CA SER A 540 10.46 -8.89 -12.05
C SER A 540 9.94 -7.59 -12.64
N CYS A 541 9.66 -6.61 -11.78
CA CYS A 541 9.29 -5.26 -12.17
C CYS A 541 10.38 -4.64 -13.06
N GLN A 542 11.65 -4.67 -12.65
CA GLN A 542 12.77 -4.12 -13.41
C GLN A 542 12.86 -4.70 -14.83
N ASN A 543 12.75 -6.02 -14.96
CA ASN A 543 12.82 -6.68 -16.27
C ASN A 543 11.64 -6.29 -17.18
N THR A 544 10.45 -6.16 -16.59
CA THR A 544 9.23 -5.75 -17.32
C THR A 544 9.36 -4.30 -17.78
N THR A 545 9.72 -3.38 -16.87
CA THR A 545 9.94 -1.96 -17.17
C THR A 545 11.01 -1.76 -18.25
N ILE A 546 12.14 -2.48 -18.18
CA ILE A 546 13.19 -2.41 -19.21
C ILE A 546 12.68 -2.95 -20.56
N CYS A 547 11.84 -3.99 -20.56
CA CYS A 547 11.26 -4.50 -21.79
C CYS A 547 10.31 -3.49 -22.43
N ASP A 548 9.44 -2.85 -21.65
CA ASP A 548 8.51 -1.84 -22.14
C ASP A 548 9.24 -0.62 -22.71
N MET A 549 10.33 -0.18 -22.05
CA MET A 549 11.22 0.85 -22.61
C MET A 549 11.76 0.47 -24.00
N ARG A 550 11.88 -0.83 -24.29
CA ARG A 550 12.38 -1.36 -25.57
C ARG A 550 11.25 -1.76 -26.53
N ALA A 551 10.03 -1.31 -26.26
CA ALA A 551 8.85 -1.73 -26.99
C ALA A 551 7.99 -0.55 -27.44
N PHE A 552 8.46 0.31 -28.35
CA PHE A 552 7.59 1.33 -28.97
C PHE A 552 6.60 0.75 -30.03
N ARG A 553 6.30 -0.54 -29.91
CA ARG A 553 5.31 -1.28 -30.71
C ARG A 553 4.64 -2.26 -29.77
N SER A 554 3.34 -2.14 -29.55
CA SER A 554 2.62 -2.85 -28.49
C SER A 554 2.69 -4.37 -28.62
N GLU A 555 2.85 -4.91 -29.83
CA GLU A 555 3.15 -6.34 -30.06
C GLU A 555 4.42 -6.87 -29.36
N ASN A 556 5.29 -5.97 -28.92
CA ASN A 556 6.60 -6.28 -28.36
C ASN A 556 6.77 -5.84 -26.91
N ASN A 557 5.72 -5.35 -26.26
CA ASN A 557 5.77 -5.07 -24.83
C ASN A 557 5.84 -6.37 -24.01
N CYS A 558 6.14 -6.23 -22.72
CA CYS A 558 6.23 -7.37 -21.80
C CYS A 558 5.11 -7.39 -20.77
N ASP A 559 4.07 -6.59 -21.00
CA ASP A 559 2.83 -6.66 -20.24
C ASP A 559 2.24 -8.07 -20.45
N THR A 560 2.40 -8.97 -19.46
CA THR A 560 1.82 -10.32 -19.55
C THR A 560 0.36 -10.25 -19.09
N PRO A 561 -0.63 -10.48 -19.96
CA PRO A 561 -2.00 -10.59 -19.50
C PRO A 561 -2.13 -11.90 -18.75
N ALA A 562 -2.29 -11.84 -17.43
CA ALA A 562 -2.63 -13.01 -16.64
C ALA A 562 -4.11 -13.34 -16.88
N PRO A 563 -4.48 -14.50 -17.47
CA PRO A 563 -5.87 -14.95 -17.47
C PRO A 563 -6.24 -15.37 -16.04
N GLY A 564 -7.38 -14.89 -15.54
CA GLY A 564 -7.85 -15.11 -14.18
C GLY A 564 -7.48 -13.98 -13.20
N PHE A 565 -8.38 -13.73 -12.24
CA PHE A 565 -8.32 -12.68 -11.20
C PHE A 565 -7.18 -12.85 -10.19
N SER A 566 -5.94 -12.81 -10.70
CA SER A 566 -4.71 -12.76 -9.94
C SER A 566 -4.36 -11.29 -9.66
N LEU A 567 -4.75 -10.76 -8.49
CA LEU A 567 -4.33 -9.46 -7.95
C LEU A 567 -2.80 -9.31 -7.78
N ARG A 568 -2.02 -10.37 -8.05
CA ARG A 568 -0.55 -10.35 -7.97
C ARG A 568 0.18 -10.08 -9.28
N ARG A 569 -0.53 -9.94 -10.41
CA ARG A 569 0.14 -9.61 -11.69
C ARG A 569 -0.48 -8.48 -12.50
N ARG A 570 -1.71 -8.06 -12.22
CA ARG A 570 -2.22 -6.78 -12.77
C ARG A 570 -1.65 -5.56 -12.07
N ALA A 571 -1.20 -5.69 -10.81
CA ALA A 571 -0.69 -4.56 -10.03
C ALA A 571 0.60 -3.90 -10.58
N SER A 572 1.34 -4.52 -11.52
CA SER A 572 2.52 -3.87 -12.10
C SER A 572 2.27 -3.17 -13.45
N THR A 573 1.15 -3.44 -14.12
CA THR A 573 0.82 -2.82 -15.43
C THR A 573 -0.48 -2.01 -15.40
N SER A 574 -1.45 -2.36 -14.53
CA SER A 574 -2.72 -1.64 -14.39
C SER A 574 -2.73 -0.51 -13.35
N HIS A 575 -1.65 -0.31 -12.59
CA HIS A 575 -1.51 0.92 -11.80
C HIS A 575 -1.28 2.14 -12.70
N ASP A 576 -0.69 1.97 -13.89
CA ASP A 576 -0.54 3.06 -14.87
C ASP A 576 -1.91 3.46 -15.47
N SER A 577 -2.82 2.52 -15.76
CA SER A 577 -4.13 2.84 -16.37
C SER A 577 -5.11 3.51 -15.41
N ASP A 578 -5.18 3.06 -14.15
CA ASP A 578 -6.16 3.58 -13.19
C ASP A 578 -5.77 4.98 -12.66
N GLU A 579 -4.47 5.28 -12.58
CA GLU A 579 -3.95 6.61 -12.20
C GLU A 579 -4.18 7.66 -13.29
N CYS A 580 -4.19 7.24 -14.57
CA CYS A 580 -4.25 8.15 -15.72
C CYS A 580 -5.66 8.35 -16.28
N GLU A 581 -6.55 7.35 -16.17
CA GLU A 581 -7.90 7.37 -16.76
C GLU A 581 -8.99 7.89 -15.80
N GLY A 582 -8.73 7.87 -14.50
CA GLY A 582 -9.77 7.98 -13.48
C GLY A 582 -10.76 6.80 -13.52
N SER A 583 -12.01 7.00 -13.07
CA SER A 583 -13.03 5.95 -13.09
C SER A 583 -13.72 5.82 -14.47
N GLY A 584 -13.16 5.01 -15.38
CA GLY A 584 -13.77 4.64 -16.67
C GLY A 584 -14.66 3.38 -16.61
N LEU A 585 -15.46 3.10 -17.65
CA LEU A 585 -16.38 1.94 -17.65
C LEU A 585 -15.64 0.60 -17.53
N SER A 586 -14.45 0.45 -18.10
CA SER A 586 -13.61 -0.75 -17.99
C SER A 586 -13.21 -1.05 -16.53
N HIS A 587 -12.87 0.00 -15.76
CA HIS A 587 -12.60 -0.09 -14.33
C HIS A 587 -13.82 -0.54 -13.55
N ILE A 588 -14.98 0.09 -13.79
CA ILE A 588 -16.23 -0.28 -13.12
C ILE A 588 -16.62 -1.73 -13.45
N LEU A 589 -16.52 -2.16 -14.71
CA LEU A 589 -16.82 -3.54 -15.11
C LEU A 589 -15.86 -4.54 -14.48
N SER A 590 -14.56 -4.22 -14.43
CA SER A 590 -13.57 -5.04 -13.76
C SER A 590 -13.88 -5.17 -12.26
N ARG A 591 -14.27 -4.07 -11.59
CA ARG A 591 -14.72 -4.10 -10.19
C ARG A 591 -16.02 -4.88 -10.00
N MET A 592 -16.97 -4.79 -10.94
CA MET A 592 -18.18 -5.60 -10.90
C MET A 592 -17.88 -7.08 -11.04
N VAL A 593 -16.92 -7.48 -11.87
CA VAL A 593 -16.54 -8.90 -11.98
C VAL A 593 -15.86 -9.37 -10.68
N LEU A 594 -14.96 -8.55 -10.12
CA LEU A 594 -14.31 -8.82 -8.83
C LEU A 594 -15.33 -8.96 -7.69
N ALA A 595 -16.22 -7.98 -7.52
CA ALA A 595 -17.27 -8.01 -6.50
C ALA A 595 -18.34 -9.08 -6.79
N GLY A 596 -18.56 -9.39 -8.07
CA GLY A 596 -19.44 -10.46 -8.50
C GLY A 596 -18.96 -11.82 -7.99
N ALA A 597 -17.67 -12.14 -8.13
CA ALA A 597 -17.10 -13.40 -7.65
C ALA A 597 -17.34 -13.64 -6.13
N ASP A 598 -17.54 -12.57 -5.36
CA ASP A 598 -17.87 -12.61 -3.92
C ASP A 598 -19.39 -12.77 -3.63
N TRP A 599 -20.29 -12.63 -4.61
CA TRP A 599 -21.73 -12.47 -4.37
C TRP A 599 -22.57 -13.79 -4.39
N PHE A 600 -22.08 -14.93 -4.89
CA PHE A 600 -22.86 -16.20 -5.00
C PHE A 600 -22.75 -17.19 -3.82
N VAL A 601 -22.56 -16.70 -2.59
CA VAL A 601 -22.68 -17.53 -1.37
C VAL A 601 -24.13 -17.62 -0.87
N TYR A 602 -25.08 -16.92 -1.48
CA TYR A 602 -26.48 -16.91 -1.07
C TYR A 602 -27.40 -17.41 -2.18
N VAL A 603 -27.98 -18.62 -1.99
CA VAL A 603 -29.36 -19.05 -2.32
C VAL A 603 -29.40 -20.54 -2.75
N ASN A 604 -30.13 -21.36 -1.99
CA ASN A 604 -30.49 -22.73 -2.38
C ASN A 604 -31.91 -22.77 -3.02
N PRO A 605 -32.08 -23.24 -4.28
CA PRO A 605 -33.36 -23.23 -5.01
C PRO A 605 -34.49 -24.10 -4.43
N GLU A 606 -34.19 -25.14 -3.63
CA GLU A 606 -35.22 -26.07 -3.16
C GLU A 606 -36.04 -25.54 -1.97
N GLN A 607 -35.49 -24.62 -1.17
CA GLN A 607 -36.24 -23.96 -0.09
C GLN A 607 -37.12 -22.81 -0.61
N LEU A 608 -36.75 -22.17 -1.71
CA LEU A 608 -37.56 -21.16 -2.42
C LEU A 608 -38.91 -21.74 -2.88
N ARG A 609 -38.91 -23.00 -3.34
CA ARG A 609 -40.12 -23.70 -3.78
C ARG A 609 -41.07 -24.06 -2.62
N SER A 610 -40.54 -24.24 -1.41
CA SER A 610 -41.34 -24.51 -0.20
C SER A 610 -41.97 -23.23 0.36
N ALA A 611 -41.20 -22.13 0.40
CA ALA A 611 -41.67 -20.82 0.86
C ALA A 611 -42.71 -20.19 -0.09
N TYR A 612 -42.51 -20.33 -1.40
CA TYR A 612 -43.46 -19.88 -2.43
C TYR A 612 -44.83 -20.57 -2.32
N ASN A 613 -44.85 -21.87 -1.99
CA ASN A 613 -46.10 -22.64 -1.81
C ASN A 613 -46.85 -22.27 -0.52
N SER A 614 -46.14 -21.90 0.56
CA SER A 614 -46.76 -21.40 1.80
C SER A 614 -47.32 -19.97 1.66
N LEU A 615 -46.64 -19.11 0.89
CA LEU A 615 -47.09 -17.73 0.60
C LEU A 615 -48.31 -17.69 -0.32
N ILE A 616 -48.41 -18.58 -1.31
CA ILE A 616 -49.64 -18.77 -2.11
C ILE A 616 -50.79 -19.27 -1.23
N GLY A 617 -50.53 -20.15 -0.27
CA GLY A 617 -51.53 -20.61 0.71
C GLY A 617 -52.06 -19.49 1.62
N ALA A 618 -51.19 -18.57 2.04
CA ALA A 618 -51.58 -17.39 2.84
C ALA A 618 -52.24 -16.28 2.01
N TRP A 619 -51.89 -16.14 0.74
CA TRP A 619 -52.53 -15.18 -0.17
C TRP A 619 -53.95 -15.63 -0.56
N LEU A 620 -54.17 -16.93 -0.78
CA LEU A 620 -55.49 -17.50 -1.04
C LEU A 620 -56.46 -17.39 0.16
N SER A 621 -55.97 -17.27 1.40
CA SER A 621 -56.82 -17.03 2.58
C SER A 621 -57.16 -15.55 2.81
N LEU A 622 -56.37 -14.63 2.26
CA LEU A 622 -56.57 -13.18 2.38
C LEU A 622 -57.46 -12.58 1.28
N VAL A 623 -57.57 -13.24 0.12
CA VAL A 623 -58.49 -12.85 -0.97
C VAL A 623 -59.97 -13.03 -0.59
N ASP A 624 -60.27 -13.75 0.50
CA ASP A 624 -61.64 -13.98 0.99
C ASP A 624 -62.17 -12.89 1.95
N SER A 625 -61.36 -11.88 2.28
CA SER A 625 -61.79 -10.76 3.13
C SER A 625 -61.68 -9.42 2.40
N HIS A 626 -62.82 -8.74 2.25
CA HIS A 626 -62.95 -7.55 1.41
C HIS A 626 -62.22 -6.31 1.98
N ARG A 627 -61.25 -5.82 1.20
CA ARG A 627 -60.54 -4.51 1.20
C ARG A 627 -59.40 -4.28 2.21
N PRO A 628 -58.18 -3.92 1.76
CA PRO A 628 -57.21 -3.20 2.57
C PRO A 628 -57.20 -1.68 2.27
N PRO A 629 -56.86 -0.82 3.25
CA PRO A 629 -56.68 0.61 3.05
C PRO A 629 -55.27 0.94 2.51
N ALA A 630 -55.16 2.02 1.75
CA ALA A 630 -53.91 2.56 1.23
C ALA A 630 -52.99 3.00 2.40
N GLY A 631 -51.91 2.25 2.62
CA GLY A 631 -50.93 2.52 3.70
C GLY A 631 -50.04 1.33 4.08
N MET A 632 -50.40 0.10 3.70
CA MET A 632 -49.61 -1.10 4.05
C MET A 632 -48.45 -1.43 3.11
N LEU A 633 -48.29 -0.75 1.97
CA LEU A 633 -47.24 -1.09 1.00
C LEU A 633 -45.84 -0.61 1.42
N SER A 634 -45.72 0.46 2.21
CA SER A 634 -44.42 0.98 2.69
C SER A 634 -43.88 0.24 3.93
N LEU A 635 -44.76 -0.38 4.73
CA LEU A 635 -44.40 -1.16 5.92
C LEU A 635 -44.00 -2.61 5.62
N LEU A 636 -44.43 -3.15 4.46
CA LEU A 636 -44.06 -4.51 4.03
C LEU A 636 -42.69 -4.56 3.34
N LEU A 637 -42.30 -3.50 2.62
CA LEU A 637 -40.95 -3.39 2.03
C LEU A 637 -39.84 -3.24 3.08
N SER A 638 -40.13 -2.61 4.22
CA SER A 638 -39.16 -2.44 5.32
C SER A 638 -39.06 -3.67 6.24
N ALA A 639 -40.10 -4.52 6.30
CA ALA A 639 -40.10 -5.74 7.10
C ALA A 639 -39.48 -6.96 6.38
N GLN A 640 -39.42 -6.97 5.04
CA GLN A 640 -38.76 -8.04 4.27
C GLN A 640 -37.24 -7.97 4.34
N VAL A 641 -36.66 -6.78 4.51
CA VAL A 641 -35.21 -6.58 4.64
C VAL A 641 -34.70 -6.98 6.04
N LEU A 642 -35.55 -6.89 7.08
CA LEU A 642 -35.15 -7.18 8.47
C LEU A 642 -35.31 -8.64 8.93
N LEU A 643 -36.10 -9.48 8.22
CA LEU A 643 -36.30 -10.88 8.61
C LEU A 643 -35.34 -11.86 7.90
N VAL A 644 -34.76 -11.45 6.77
CA VAL A 644 -33.77 -12.23 6.01
C VAL A 644 -32.42 -12.27 6.73
N THR A 645 -32.08 -11.21 7.48
CA THR A 645 -30.86 -11.11 8.29
C THR A 645 -30.89 -11.92 9.58
N ALA A 646 -32.06 -12.22 10.16
CA ALA A 646 -32.15 -12.83 11.50
C ALA A 646 -32.15 -14.37 11.51
N VAL A 647 -32.58 -15.06 10.45
CA VAL A 647 -32.76 -16.54 10.49
C VAL A 647 -31.51 -17.31 10.04
N VAL A 648 -30.66 -16.71 9.19
CA VAL A 648 -29.40 -17.33 8.74
C VAL A 648 -28.37 -17.46 9.86
N ALA A 649 -28.39 -16.58 10.87
CA ALA A 649 -27.42 -16.55 11.96
C ALA A 649 -27.55 -17.68 13.02
N THR A 650 -28.66 -18.42 13.05
CA THR A 650 -28.96 -19.31 14.20
C THR A 650 -28.47 -20.75 14.05
N GLY A 651 -28.20 -21.23 12.82
CA GLY A 651 -27.75 -22.61 12.57
C GLY A 651 -26.22 -22.81 12.59
N SER A 652 -25.46 -21.82 12.12
CA SER A 652 -23.98 -21.82 12.12
C SER A 652 -23.40 -21.45 13.48
N SER A 653 -24.08 -20.58 14.25
CA SER A 653 -23.59 -20.09 15.53
C SER A 653 -23.47 -21.17 16.60
N GLU A 654 -24.37 -22.15 16.65
CA GLU A 654 -24.32 -23.21 17.67
C GLU A 654 -23.18 -24.20 17.38
N VAL A 655 -22.91 -24.47 16.10
CA VAL A 655 -21.81 -25.35 15.67
C VAL A 655 -20.45 -24.71 15.99
N ILE A 656 -20.28 -23.43 15.68
CA ILE A 656 -19.04 -22.70 15.97
C ILE A 656 -18.87 -22.49 17.48
N ARG A 657 -19.95 -22.17 18.20
CA ARG A 657 -19.95 -22.11 19.67
C ARG A 657 -19.50 -23.44 20.27
N SER A 658 -20.07 -24.55 19.81
CA SER A 658 -19.72 -25.89 20.28
C SER A 658 -18.28 -26.25 19.92
N ALA A 659 -17.80 -25.92 18.72
CA ALA A 659 -16.40 -26.13 18.33
C ALA A 659 -15.43 -25.33 19.20
N LEU A 660 -15.74 -24.05 19.49
CA LEU A 660 -14.94 -23.18 20.37
C LEU A 660 -14.87 -23.75 21.79
N GLN A 661 -16.02 -24.04 22.42
CA GLN A 661 -16.08 -24.55 23.80
C GLN A 661 -15.42 -25.92 23.97
N ASN A 662 -15.29 -26.69 22.89
CA ASN A 662 -14.62 -28.00 22.89
C ASN A 662 -13.14 -27.93 22.45
N THR A 663 -12.59 -26.75 22.18
CA THR A 663 -11.20 -26.59 21.75
C THR A 663 -10.24 -26.73 22.93
N VAL A 664 -9.80 -27.96 23.19
CA VAL A 664 -8.98 -28.33 24.36
C VAL A 664 -7.61 -28.91 24.02
N ASP A 665 -7.40 -29.26 22.75
CA ASP A 665 -6.21 -29.91 22.23
C ASP A 665 -5.97 -29.52 20.76
N CYS A 666 -4.85 -29.94 20.19
CA CYS A 666 -4.52 -29.60 18.80
C CYS A 666 -5.59 -30.07 17.79
N PRO A 667 -6.07 -31.34 17.81
CA PRO A 667 -7.12 -31.78 16.89
C PRO A 667 -8.43 -30.97 16.98
N SER A 668 -8.88 -30.63 18.19
CA SER A 668 -10.08 -29.82 18.37
C SER A 668 -9.91 -28.38 17.86
N CYS A 669 -8.72 -27.78 17.99
CA CYS A 669 -8.43 -26.49 17.36
C CYS A 669 -8.42 -26.56 15.82
N LEU A 670 -7.82 -27.60 15.23
CA LEU A 670 -7.90 -27.80 13.77
C LEU A 670 -9.36 -27.98 13.31
N GLY A 671 -10.18 -28.65 14.14
CA GLY A 671 -11.63 -28.75 13.93
C GLY A 671 -12.36 -27.40 14.01
N LEU A 672 -11.94 -26.52 14.93
CA LEU A 672 -12.43 -25.15 15.02
C LEU A 672 -12.05 -24.34 13.78
N LEU A 673 -10.78 -24.34 13.35
CA LEU A 673 -10.36 -23.65 12.12
C LEU A 673 -11.13 -24.16 10.89
N THR A 674 -11.37 -25.47 10.82
CA THR A 674 -12.18 -26.10 9.78
C THR A 674 -13.65 -25.63 9.82
N SER A 675 -14.17 -25.31 11.02
CA SER A 675 -15.53 -24.78 11.20
C SER A 675 -15.62 -23.28 10.90
N LEU A 676 -14.54 -22.53 11.14
CA LEU A 676 -14.45 -21.09 10.85
C LEU A 676 -14.15 -20.81 9.38
N LYS A 677 -13.45 -21.70 8.67
CA LYS A 677 -13.09 -21.51 7.26
C LYS A 677 -14.28 -21.23 6.34
N PRO A 678 -15.42 -21.96 6.41
CA PRO A 678 -16.61 -21.62 5.62
C PRO A 678 -17.18 -20.23 5.92
N VAL A 679 -17.07 -19.77 7.18
CA VAL A 679 -17.50 -18.41 7.57
C VAL A 679 -16.55 -17.37 6.99
N ALA A 680 -15.24 -17.61 7.06
CA ALA A 680 -14.23 -16.75 6.43
C ALA A 680 -14.34 -16.71 4.90
N GLN A 681 -14.75 -17.81 4.27
CA GLN A 681 -15.08 -17.88 2.83
C GLN A 681 -16.35 -17.12 2.46
N SER A 682 -17.21 -16.79 3.44
CA SER A 682 -18.42 -16.00 3.24
C SER A 682 -18.19 -14.49 3.35
N GLY A 683 -16.96 -14.07 3.63
CA GLY A 683 -16.56 -12.67 3.81
C GLY A 683 -16.11 -12.34 5.24
N ASP A 684 -15.32 -11.27 5.37
CA ASP A 684 -14.75 -10.86 6.66
C ASP A 684 -15.85 -10.37 7.62
N ASP A 685 -16.88 -9.67 7.14
CA ASP A 685 -18.03 -9.23 7.95
C ASP A 685 -18.79 -10.39 8.59
N ALA A 686 -18.90 -11.52 7.89
CA ALA A 686 -19.55 -12.72 8.42
C ALA A 686 -18.72 -13.32 9.56
N LEU A 687 -17.39 -13.41 9.38
CA LEU A 687 -16.47 -13.90 10.41
C LEU A 687 -16.45 -12.97 11.62
N ILE A 688 -16.36 -11.66 11.40
CA ILE A 688 -16.36 -10.63 12.45
C ILE A 688 -17.66 -10.69 13.25
N THR A 689 -18.81 -10.62 12.57
CA THR A 689 -20.13 -10.67 13.23
C THR A 689 -20.29 -11.94 14.06
N GLN A 690 -19.85 -13.08 13.53
CA GLN A 690 -19.96 -14.37 14.19
C GLN A 690 -19.06 -14.46 15.44
N LEU A 691 -17.81 -14.02 15.34
CA LEU A 691 -16.85 -14.03 16.45
C LEU A 691 -17.19 -12.99 17.51
N THR A 692 -17.59 -11.76 17.13
CA THR A 692 -18.05 -10.73 18.06
C THR A 692 -19.32 -11.18 18.80
N GLY A 693 -20.30 -11.73 18.08
CA GLY A 693 -21.53 -12.25 18.70
C GLY A 693 -21.27 -13.35 19.71
N LEU A 694 -20.37 -14.28 19.40
CA LEU A 694 -19.98 -15.36 20.31
C LEU A 694 -19.15 -14.85 21.49
N CYS A 695 -18.27 -13.85 21.28
CA CYS A 695 -17.48 -13.22 22.33
C CYS A 695 -18.40 -12.60 23.40
N ILE A 696 -19.43 -11.86 22.96
CA ILE A 696 -20.42 -11.23 23.84
C ILE A 696 -21.29 -12.29 24.53
N GLN A 697 -21.81 -13.27 23.78
CA GLN A 697 -22.68 -14.31 24.32
C GLN A 697 -22.00 -15.18 25.39
N LEU A 698 -20.70 -15.42 25.23
CA LEU A 698 -19.90 -16.22 26.16
C LEU A 698 -19.30 -15.38 27.30
N GLY A 699 -19.49 -14.06 27.30
CA GLY A 699 -18.91 -13.16 28.30
C GLY A 699 -17.38 -13.18 28.29
N ALA A 700 -16.76 -13.32 27.11
CA ALA A 700 -15.31 -13.40 26.97
C ALA A 700 -14.61 -12.04 27.22
N ALA A 701 -15.29 -10.95 26.89
CA ALA A 701 -14.91 -9.58 27.22
C ALA A 701 -16.15 -8.67 27.16
N ASP A 702 -15.98 -7.40 27.52
CA ASP A 702 -17.03 -6.39 27.36
C ASP A 702 -17.40 -6.21 25.88
N PRO A 703 -18.65 -5.81 25.54
CA PRO A 703 -19.12 -5.79 24.17
C PRO A 703 -18.32 -4.91 23.20
N ASP A 704 -17.84 -3.77 23.66
CA ASP A 704 -16.98 -2.86 22.90
C ASP A 704 -15.59 -3.44 22.65
N VAL A 705 -15.02 -4.14 23.65
CA VAL A 705 -13.75 -4.88 23.50
C VAL A 705 -13.92 -6.01 22.48
N CYS A 706 -14.99 -6.81 22.60
CA CYS A 706 -15.30 -7.87 21.64
C CYS A 706 -15.49 -7.34 20.21
N ALA A 707 -16.13 -6.18 20.05
CA ALA A 707 -16.35 -5.59 18.74
C ALA A 707 -15.02 -5.08 18.13
N GLY A 708 -14.27 -4.27 18.87
CA GLY A 708 -13.05 -3.64 18.34
C GLY A 708 -11.92 -4.63 18.06
N VAL A 709 -11.64 -5.56 18.97
CA VAL A 709 -10.56 -6.56 18.77
C VAL A 709 -10.83 -7.44 17.57
N VAL A 710 -12.07 -7.92 17.43
CA VAL A 710 -12.47 -8.80 16.33
C VAL A 710 -12.54 -8.03 15.01
N ALA A 711 -13.02 -6.79 15.01
CA ALA A 711 -13.02 -5.95 13.81
C ALA A 711 -11.60 -5.68 13.29
N GLY A 712 -10.63 -5.45 14.18
CA GLY A 712 -9.24 -5.22 13.81
C GLY A 712 -8.55 -6.46 13.24
N ALA A 713 -8.52 -7.57 13.99
CA ALA A 713 -7.75 -8.75 13.58
C ALA A 713 -8.53 -9.77 12.73
N GLY A 714 -9.86 -9.66 12.71
CA GLY A 714 -10.77 -10.56 12.00
C GLY A 714 -10.50 -10.68 10.49
N PRO A 715 -10.24 -9.57 9.76
CA PRO A 715 -9.91 -9.64 8.33
C PRO A 715 -8.64 -10.46 8.05
N VAL A 716 -7.59 -10.28 8.85
CA VAL A 716 -6.33 -11.01 8.69
C VAL A 716 -6.51 -12.50 9.02
N LEU A 717 -7.22 -12.80 10.12
CA LEU A 717 -7.58 -14.19 10.46
C LEU A 717 -8.46 -14.83 9.37
N GLY A 718 -9.37 -14.06 8.77
CA GLY A 718 -10.21 -14.50 7.65
C GLY A 718 -9.38 -14.85 6.44
N GLN A 719 -8.40 -13.99 6.09
CA GLN A 719 -7.45 -14.25 5.02
C GLN A 719 -6.66 -15.54 5.27
N ASP A 720 -6.09 -15.73 6.46
CA ASP A 720 -5.35 -16.94 6.80
C ASP A 720 -6.23 -18.19 6.61
N LEU A 721 -7.44 -18.18 7.16
CA LEU A 721 -8.40 -19.28 7.06
C LEU A 721 -8.76 -19.63 5.61
N ARG A 722 -8.90 -18.62 4.74
CA ARG A 722 -9.17 -18.82 3.31
C ARG A 722 -8.00 -19.54 2.63
N GLN A 723 -6.77 -19.13 2.92
CA GLN A 723 -5.57 -19.56 2.18
C GLN A 723 -4.95 -20.87 2.66
N ILE A 724 -5.06 -21.20 3.95
CA ILE A 724 -4.38 -22.39 4.52
C ILE A 724 -5.20 -23.68 4.41
N ASN A 725 -4.50 -24.81 4.38
CA ASN A 725 -5.08 -26.10 4.72
C ASN A 725 -5.29 -26.21 6.24
N THR A 726 -6.54 -26.24 6.70
CA THR A 726 -6.93 -26.27 8.13
C THR A 726 -6.53 -27.57 8.86
N THR A 727 -6.01 -28.57 8.15
CA THR A 727 -5.42 -29.79 8.74
C THR A 727 -3.92 -29.91 8.49
N GLY A 728 -3.29 -28.87 7.94
CA GLY A 728 -1.86 -28.84 7.59
C GLY A 728 -0.95 -28.29 8.70
N PRO A 729 0.37 -28.31 8.49
CA PRO A 729 1.35 -27.79 9.44
C PRO A 729 1.19 -26.29 9.74
N THR A 730 0.77 -25.48 8.76
CA THR A 730 0.50 -24.05 8.98
C THR A 730 -0.68 -23.84 9.92
N ALA A 731 -1.75 -24.65 9.79
CA ALA A 731 -2.86 -24.64 10.74
C ALA A 731 -2.47 -25.10 12.15
N GLU A 732 -1.54 -26.07 12.29
CA GLU A 732 -0.99 -26.42 13.61
C GLU A 732 -0.23 -25.25 14.24
N LYS A 733 0.55 -24.49 13.44
CA LYS A 733 1.25 -23.30 13.93
C LYS A 733 0.28 -22.16 14.27
N LEU A 734 -0.77 -21.95 13.45
CA LEU A 734 -1.81 -20.96 13.74
C LEU A 734 -2.59 -21.33 15.01
N CYS A 735 -2.92 -22.60 15.22
CA CYS A 735 -3.51 -23.09 16.46
C CYS A 735 -2.58 -22.96 17.67
N ALA A 736 -1.26 -23.08 17.48
CA ALA A 736 -0.29 -22.79 18.52
C ALA A 736 -0.25 -21.29 18.88
N ALA A 737 -0.41 -20.40 17.89
CA ALA A 737 -0.45 -18.95 18.09
C ALA A 737 -1.76 -18.47 18.74
N LEU A 738 -2.91 -18.90 18.21
CA LEU A 738 -4.24 -18.47 18.67
C LEU A 738 -4.62 -19.06 20.03
N MET A 739 -4.35 -20.35 20.24
CA MET A 739 -4.92 -21.11 21.37
C MET A 739 -3.88 -21.81 22.24
N GLY A 740 -2.62 -21.91 21.80
CA GLY A 740 -1.55 -22.57 22.56
C GLY A 740 -1.74 -24.09 22.77
N VAL A 741 -2.65 -24.73 22.03
CA VAL A 741 -3.01 -26.15 22.20
C VAL A 741 -2.26 -27.12 21.28
N CYS A 742 -1.58 -26.60 20.26
CA CYS A 742 -0.69 -27.36 19.38
C CYS A 742 0.78 -27.20 19.80
N VAL A 743 1.54 -28.29 19.73
CA VAL A 743 3.01 -28.23 19.84
C VAL A 743 3.55 -27.92 18.46
N SER A 744 4.32 -26.85 18.32
CA SER A 744 5.06 -26.58 17.07
C SER A 744 6.01 -27.75 16.80
N LYS A 745 5.67 -28.63 15.86
CA LYS A 745 6.47 -29.80 15.52
C LYS A 745 7.46 -29.45 14.41
N ALA A 746 8.74 -29.61 14.75
CA ALA A 746 9.93 -29.53 13.89
C ALA A 746 10.24 -28.14 13.29
N VAL A 747 11.41 -27.61 13.69
CA VAL A 747 12.07 -26.48 13.01
C VAL A 747 12.28 -26.87 11.55
N THR A 748 11.72 -26.08 10.63
CA THR A 748 12.07 -26.24 9.21
C THR A 748 13.54 -25.87 9.06
N SER A 749 14.38 -26.81 8.62
CA SER A 749 15.81 -26.57 8.50
C SER A 749 16.08 -25.49 7.46
N PHE A 750 16.54 -24.33 7.92
CA PHE A 750 17.03 -23.24 7.09
C PHE A 750 18.51 -23.02 7.40
N THR A 751 19.34 -23.05 6.36
CA THR A 751 20.79 -22.78 6.49
C THR A 751 21.08 -21.40 5.95
N VAL A 752 21.49 -20.51 6.85
CA VAL A 752 21.90 -19.15 6.50
C VAL A 752 23.12 -19.20 5.59
N GLN A 753 23.07 -18.50 4.46
CA GLN A 753 24.22 -18.36 3.56
C GLN A 753 25.10 -17.22 4.05
N PHE A 754 26.35 -17.53 4.40
CA PHE A 754 27.33 -16.54 4.83
C PHE A 754 28.27 -16.18 3.66
N PRO A 755 28.47 -14.89 3.34
CA PRO A 755 29.35 -14.47 2.26
C PRO A 755 30.81 -14.92 2.45
N LYS A 756 31.27 -15.04 3.70
CA LYS A 756 32.63 -15.44 4.06
C LYS A 756 32.63 -16.42 5.26
N PRO A 757 33.59 -17.37 5.30
CA PRO A 757 33.79 -18.19 6.49
C PRO A 757 34.29 -17.35 7.67
N ALA A 758 34.10 -17.87 8.89
CA ALA A 758 34.60 -17.21 10.10
C ALA A 758 36.12 -16.96 10.00
N PRO A 759 36.62 -15.77 10.37
CA PRO A 759 38.04 -15.48 10.36
C PRO A 759 38.82 -16.48 11.23
N ALA A 760 39.90 -17.04 10.70
CA ALA A 760 40.78 -17.94 11.47
C ALA A 760 41.43 -17.24 12.69
N TYR A 761 41.60 -15.91 12.60
CA TYR A 761 42.16 -15.07 13.66
C TYR A 761 41.29 -13.83 13.85
N PRO A 762 40.22 -13.91 14.67
CA PRO A 762 39.32 -12.77 14.87
C PRO A 762 40.04 -11.61 15.58
N LYS A 763 39.63 -10.38 15.27
CA LYS A 763 40.12 -9.17 15.95
C LYS A 763 39.71 -9.21 17.42
N ILE A 764 40.70 -9.21 18.31
CA ILE A 764 40.46 -9.15 19.76
C ILE A 764 40.46 -7.69 20.20
N PHE A 765 39.30 -7.21 20.65
CA PHE A 765 39.18 -5.89 21.27
C PHE A 765 39.65 -6.00 22.73
N LYS A 766 40.46 -5.06 23.18
CA LYS A 766 41.00 -5.04 24.54
C LYS A 766 40.70 -3.69 25.19
N SER A 767 40.16 -3.73 26.40
CA SER A 767 39.96 -2.52 27.19
C SER A 767 41.30 -1.86 27.50
N ARG A 768 41.33 -0.52 27.43
CA ARG A 768 42.47 0.28 27.90
C ARG A 768 42.24 0.85 29.30
N GLY A 769 41.18 0.41 30.00
CA GLY A 769 40.82 0.89 31.34
C GLY A 769 40.32 2.33 31.35
N ARG A 770 39.75 2.80 30.23
CA ARG A 770 39.12 4.12 30.14
C ARG A 770 37.77 4.12 30.85
N THR A 771 37.34 5.28 31.32
CA THR A 771 36.02 5.43 31.96
C THR A 771 34.92 5.01 30.99
N ALA A 772 34.02 4.15 31.47
CA ALA A 772 32.84 3.74 30.72
C ALA A 772 31.95 4.93 30.39
N PHE A 773 31.27 4.88 29.25
CA PHE A 773 30.24 5.87 28.88
C PHE A 773 28.86 5.27 29.11
N ARG A 774 27.89 6.13 29.36
CA ARG A 774 26.52 5.72 29.67
C ARG A 774 25.66 5.58 28.42
N VAL A 775 24.83 4.54 28.39
CA VAL A 775 23.74 4.34 27.43
C VAL A 775 22.46 4.13 28.22
N VAL A 776 21.35 4.74 27.80
CA VAL A 776 20.04 4.53 28.43
C VAL A 776 19.17 3.71 27.49
N HIS A 777 18.39 2.78 28.05
CA HIS A 777 17.49 1.89 27.34
C HIS A 777 16.06 2.15 27.78
N LEU A 778 15.24 2.55 26.82
CA LEU A 778 13.81 2.83 26.95
C LEU A 778 13.05 1.74 26.20
N SER A 779 11.90 1.32 26.73
CA SER A 779 11.07 0.25 26.17
C SER A 779 9.65 0.33 26.72
N ASP A 780 8.67 -0.14 25.94
CA ASP A 780 7.29 -0.38 26.38
C ASP A 780 6.69 0.84 27.09
N VAL A 781 6.64 1.94 26.33
CA VAL A 781 6.20 3.24 26.85
C VAL A 781 4.70 3.22 27.07
N HIS A 782 3.95 2.67 26.10
CA HIS A 782 2.49 2.59 26.08
C HIS A 782 1.86 3.90 26.54
N ILE A 783 2.04 4.95 25.75
CA ILE A 783 1.50 6.27 26.04
C ILE A 783 0.02 6.25 25.74
N ASP A 784 -0.78 6.60 26.73
CA ASP A 784 -2.22 6.81 26.58
C ASP A 784 -2.50 8.31 26.54
N HIS A 785 -2.66 8.86 25.33
CA HIS A 785 -3.05 10.26 25.11
C HIS A 785 -4.47 10.60 25.60
N GLN A 786 -5.31 9.59 25.83
CA GLN A 786 -6.65 9.72 26.37
C GLN A 786 -6.73 9.42 27.88
N TYR A 787 -5.58 9.17 28.53
CA TYR A 787 -5.51 8.98 29.97
C TYR A 787 -6.12 10.19 30.68
N THR A 788 -7.14 9.95 31.49
CA THR A 788 -7.88 11.02 32.15
C THR A 788 -7.62 10.97 33.67
N PRO A 789 -6.83 11.92 34.23
CA PRO A 789 -6.64 11.98 35.68
C PRO A 789 -7.96 12.12 36.42
N GLY A 790 -8.15 11.29 37.44
CA GLY A 790 -9.37 11.21 38.24
C GLY A 790 -10.40 10.21 37.74
N SER A 791 -10.28 9.65 36.54
CA SER A 791 -11.17 8.60 36.02
C SER A 791 -11.05 7.27 36.79
N GLU A 792 -11.94 6.32 36.52
CA GLU A 792 -11.91 5.01 37.20
C GLU A 792 -10.70 4.18 36.77
N ALA A 793 -9.85 3.82 37.73
CA ALA A 793 -8.71 2.93 37.52
C ALA A 793 -9.05 1.46 37.78
N ASN A 794 -10.21 1.14 38.36
CA ASN A 794 -10.65 -0.23 38.61
C ASN A 794 -11.94 -0.55 37.85
N CYS A 795 -11.80 -0.79 36.55
CA CYS A 795 -12.88 -1.04 35.60
C CYS A 795 -12.93 -2.53 35.15
N THR A 796 -13.96 -2.92 34.40
CA THR A 796 -14.10 -4.28 33.83
C THR A 796 -13.31 -4.48 32.52
N LYS A 797 -12.82 -3.39 31.92
CA LYS A 797 -12.03 -3.41 30.69
C LYS A 797 -10.61 -3.93 30.95
N PRO A 798 -9.90 -4.40 29.91
CA PRO A 798 -8.50 -4.81 30.03
C PRO A 798 -7.54 -3.72 30.53
N ILE A 799 -7.80 -2.46 30.18
CA ILE A 799 -7.06 -1.26 30.57
C ILE A 799 -8.05 -0.17 30.97
N CYS A 800 -7.77 0.53 32.08
CA CYS A 800 -8.65 1.52 32.68
C CYS A 800 -8.10 2.96 32.54
N CYS A 801 -8.53 3.88 33.41
CA CYS A 801 -8.10 5.29 33.46
C CYS A 801 -8.51 6.16 32.25
N ARG A 802 -9.62 5.80 31.60
CA ARG A 802 -10.34 6.63 30.63
C ARG A 802 -11.78 6.86 31.08
N ASP A 803 -12.42 7.88 30.51
CA ASP A 803 -13.84 8.17 30.73
C ASP A 803 -14.73 7.26 29.87
N PHE A 804 -14.72 5.95 30.16
CA PHE A 804 -15.62 5.01 29.49
C PHE A 804 -17.09 5.29 29.84
N ALA A 805 -18.00 4.93 28.92
CA ALA A 805 -19.43 5.16 29.09
C ALA A 805 -20.05 4.36 30.26
N ASP A 806 -19.43 3.24 30.63
CA ASP A 806 -19.81 2.38 31.76
C ASP A 806 -19.05 2.71 33.07
N SER A 807 -18.19 3.74 33.06
CA SER A 807 -17.52 4.21 34.26
C SER A 807 -18.51 4.74 35.30
N PRO A 808 -18.27 4.49 36.60
CA PRO A 808 -19.11 5.03 37.66
C PRO A 808 -19.02 6.56 37.70
N ILE A 809 -20.15 7.24 37.94
CA ILE A 809 -20.21 8.71 38.08
C ILE A 809 -19.24 9.21 39.16
N VAL A 810 -19.01 8.41 40.19
CA VAL A 810 -18.00 8.65 41.22
C VAL A 810 -17.00 7.49 41.18
N PRO A 811 -15.75 7.72 40.74
CA PRO A 811 -14.70 6.73 40.70
C PRO A 811 -14.45 6.11 42.08
N THR A 812 -14.38 4.78 42.12
CA THR A 812 -14.06 3.99 43.31
C THR A 812 -12.56 3.98 43.57
N LEU A 813 -11.76 3.96 42.51
CA LEU A 813 -10.31 4.14 42.55
C LEU A 813 -9.90 5.23 41.53
N PRO A 814 -9.82 6.51 41.93
CA PRO A 814 -9.48 7.57 40.99
C PRO A 814 -8.04 7.45 40.48
N ALA A 815 -7.89 7.52 39.17
CA ALA A 815 -6.63 7.55 38.44
C ALA A 815 -5.79 8.77 38.84
N GLY A 816 -4.50 8.57 39.08
CA GLY A 816 -3.60 9.66 39.43
C GLY A 816 -2.97 10.31 38.20
N PRO A 817 -2.53 11.58 38.26
CA PRO A 817 -1.98 12.29 37.11
C PRO A 817 -0.71 11.68 36.49
N ASN A 818 0.03 10.83 37.19
CA ASN A 818 1.25 10.17 36.67
C ASN A 818 1.08 8.65 36.51
N GLY A 819 -0.16 8.15 36.45
CA GLY A 819 -0.44 6.75 36.15
C GLY A 819 -0.98 5.95 37.34
N ASN A 820 -1.43 4.72 37.06
CA ASN A 820 -1.98 3.77 38.03
C ASN A 820 -1.64 2.33 37.59
N SER A 821 -1.55 1.39 38.54
CA SER A 821 -1.20 -0.02 38.26
C SER A 821 -2.22 -0.80 37.40
N HIS A 822 -3.35 -0.21 37.03
CA HIS A 822 -4.33 -0.82 36.13
C HIS A 822 -4.39 -0.16 34.75
N CYS A 823 -3.44 0.72 34.45
CA CYS A 823 -3.54 1.63 33.32
C CYS A 823 -2.19 1.79 32.61
N ASP A 824 -2.24 2.31 31.40
CA ASP A 824 -1.07 2.71 30.64
C ASP A 824 -0.51 4.06 31.06
N SER A 825 0.63 4.44 30.46
CA SER A 825 1.39 5.60 30.86
C SER A 825 0.71 6.89 30.37
N PRO A 826 0.36 7.85 31.24
CA PRO A 826 0.02 9.18 30.77
C PRO A 826 1.24 9.90 30.21
N VAL A 827 1.01 10.91 29.35
CA VAL A 827 2.07 11.79 28.80
C VAL A 827 2.96 12.37 29.90
N SER A 828 2.39 12.76 31.04
CA SER A 828 3.12 13.29 32.21
C SER A 828 4.18 12.32 32.77
N LEU A 829 3.93 11.00 32.70
CA LEU A 829 4.88 9.99 33.14
C LEU A 829 5.99 9.79 32.10
N ALA A 830 5.66 9.81 30.81
CA ALA A 830 6.63 9.78 29.71
C ALA A 830 7.54 11.03 29.73
N ASP A 831 6.95 12.22 29.91
CA ASP A 831 7.65 13.48 30.13
C ASP A 831 8.67 13.36 31.28
N SER A 832 8.21 12.85 32.44
CA SER A 832 9.04 12.66 33.62
C SER A 832 10.21 11.70 33.38
N MET A 833 9.96 10.62 32.61
CA MET A 833 10.98 9.68 32.18
C MET A 833 12.03 10.39 31.31
N LEU A 834 11.62 11.10 30.25
CA LEU A 834 12.55 11.77 29.33
C LEU A 834 13.43 12.81 30.05
N GLU A 835 12.87 13.55 31.01
CA GLU A 835 13.68 14.43 31.86
C GLU A 835 14.71 13.66 32.71
N ALA A 836 14.34 12.49 33.21
CA ALA A 836 15.27 11.63 33.95
C ALA A 836 16.39 11.11 33.05
N VAL A 837 16.06 10.73 31.81
CA VAL A 837 17.03 10.30 30.79
C VAL A 837 18.03 11.42 30.49
N GLU A 838 17.56 12.65 30.24
CA GLU A 838 18.45 13.78 29.96
C GLU A 838 19.37 14.09 31.15
N ARG A 839 18.85 14.01 32.39
CA ARG A 839 19.65 14.17 33.62
C ARG A 839 20.75 13.10 33.78
N LEU A 840 20.57 11.91 33.19
CA LEU A 840 21.59 10.86 33.20
C LEU A 840 22.74 11.15 32.22
N ASN A 841 22.58 12.11 31.31
CA ASN A 841 23.55 12.53 30.30
C ASN A 841 24.16 11.34 29.54
N PRO A 842 23.34 10.52 28.86
CA PRO A 842 23.82 9.39 28.09
C PRO A 842 24.64 9.85 26.87
N ARG A 843 25.53 8.98 26.39
CA ARG A 843 26.19 9.20 25.10
C ARG A 843 25.24 8.99 23.93
N PHE A 844 24.32 8.06 24.08
CA PHE A 844 23.17 7.80 23.20
C PHE A 844 22.15 6.96 23.95
N SER A 845 20.91 6.94 23.47
CA SER A 845 19.84 6.08 23.99
C SER A 845 19.46 4.99 22.99
N ILE A 846 18.98 3.87 23.49
CA ILE A 846 18.35 2.80 22.70
C ILE A 846 16.87 2.81 23.07
N PHE A 847 15.99 2.75 22.08
CA PHE A 847 14.55 2.69 22.28
C PHE A 847 13.97 1.48 21.55
N THR A 848 13.33 0.56 22.26
CA THR A 848 12.88 -0.73 21.70
C THR A 848 11.39 -0.81 21.38
N GLY A 849 10.73 0.35 21.17
CA GLY A 849 9.37 0.44 20.65
C GLY A 849 8.27 0.29 21.70
N ASP A 850 7.06 0.02 21.21
CA ASP A 850 5.80 -0.04 21.97
C ASP A 850 5.42 1.33 22.54
N VAL A 851 5.14 2.25 21.61
CA VAL A 851 4.66 3.62 21.89
C VAL A 851 3.16 3.61 22.16
N ALA A 852 2.36 3.02 21.28
CA ALA A 852 0.91 3.07 21.37
C ALA A 852 0.39 2.29 22.59
N GLU A 853 -0.76 2.71 23.12
CA GLU A 853 -1.40 2.12 24.28
C GLU A 853 -1.97 0.71 24.02
N ARG A 854 -2.33 0.00 25.10
CA ARG A 854 -2.92 -1.34 25.06
C ARG A 854 -4.45 -1.34 24.99
N VAL A 855 -5.07 -0.20 24.69
CA VAL A 855 -6.52 -0.06 24.41
C VAL A 855 -6.81 -0.46 22.95
N VAL A 856 -6.26 -1.60 22.53
CA VAL A 856 -6.15 -2.05 21.13
C VAL A 856 -7.48 -2.20 20.38
N TRP A 857 -8.61 -2.17 21.10
CA TRP A 857 -9.96 -2.24 20.51
C TRP A 857 -10.52 -0.88 20.11
N LEU A 858 -9.88 0.22 20.50
CA LEU A 858 -10.25 1.60 20.12
C LEU A 858 -9.20 2.28 19.24
N VAL A 859 -7.99 1.71 19.16
CA VAL A 859 -6.85 2.29 18.45
C VAL A 859 -6.85 1.86 16.99
N ASN A 860 -6.90 2.82 16.08
CA ASN A 860 -6.78 2.60 14.64
C ASN A 860 -5.42 3.10 14.10
N GLN A 861 -5.22 3.01 12.79
CA GLN A 861 -3.99 3.45 12.13
C GLN A 861 -3.67 4.94 12.34
N SER A 862 -4.66 5.85 12.33
CA SER A 862 -4.40 7.27 12.54
C SER A 862 -3.97 7.58 13.96
N ASP A 863 -4.52 6.86 14.94
CA ASP A 863 -4.14 7.02 16.35
C ASP A 863 -2.67 6.61 16.54
N VAL A 864 -2.30 5.40 16.10
CA VAL A 864 -0.89 4.94 16.15
C VAL A 864 0.03 5.89 15.39
N SER A 865 -0.38 6.36 14.21
CA SER A 865 0.42 7.33 13.42
C SER A 865 0.68 8.61 14.21
N SER A 866 -0.32 9.13 14.91
CA SER A 866 -0.19 10.31 15.78
C SER A 866 0.74 10.02 16.95
N ASP A 867 0.55 8.90 17.65
CA ASP A 867 1.35 8.57 18.83
C ASP A 867 2.82 8.40 18.48
N LEU A 868 3.13 7.73 17.38
CA LEU A 868 4.50 7.58 16.87
C LEU A 868 5.12 8.93 16.50
N HIS A 869 4.38 9.77 15.77
CA HIS A 869 4.85 11.10 15.38
C HIS A 869 5.11 11.98 16.61
N ASP A 870 4.14 12.05 17.52
CA ASP A 870 4.17 12.95 18.68
C ASP A 870 5.26 12.52 19.67
N PHE A 871 5.41 11.22 19.92
CA PHE A 871 6.47 10.74 20.81
C PHE A 871 7.87 10.91 20.20
N ASN A 872 8.02 10.74 18.88
CA ASN A 872 9.28 11.08 18.19
C ASN A 872 9.63 12.56 18.35
N ALA A 873 8.65 13.45 18.19
CA ALA A 873 8.83 14.89 18.38
C ALA A 873 9.16 15.23 19.84
N GLU A 874 8.50 14.58 20.80
CA GLU A 874 8.74 14.75 22.23
C GLU A 874 10.18 14.34 22.60
N MET A 875 10.60 13.15 22.18
CA MET A 875 11.98 12.65 22.36
C MET A 875 13.00 13.61 21.75
N ALA A 876 12.76 14.10 20.54
CA ALA A 876 13.65 15.03 19.86
C ALA A 876 13.77 16.38 20.58
N SER A 877 12.68 16.84 21.19
CA SER A 877 12.65 18.12 21.89
C SER A 877 13.32 18.08 23.27
N LYS A 878 13.32 16.91 23.94
CA LYS A 878 13.77 16.77 25.33
C LYS A 878 15.14 16.13 25.49
N LEU A 879 15.57 15.30 24.54
CA LEU A 879 16.83 14.57 24.63
C LEU A 879 17.89 15.17 23.72
N SER A 880 19.05 15.51 24.30
CA SER A 880 20.18 16.05 23.54
C SER A 880 21.01 14.95 22.87
N ALA A 881 20.98 13.74 23.42
CA ALA A 881 21.75 12.59 22.92
C ALA A 881 21.01 11.90 21.76
N PRO A 882 21.72 11.36 20.76
CA PRO A 882 21.08 10.63 19.68
C PRO A 882 20.40 9.36 20.20
N ILE A 883 19.31 8.97 19.53
CA ILE A 883 18.50 7.81 19.87
C ILE A 883 18.61 6.78 18.74
N PHE A 884 18.76 5.51 19.10
CA PHE A 884 18.72 4.40 18.16
C PHE A 884 17.47 3.56 18.43
N PRO A 885 16.35 3.87 17.76
CA PRO A 885 15.06 3.22 17.98
C PRO A 885 14.89 1.92 17.17
N SER A 886 13.91 1.09 17.56
CA SER A 886 13.35 -0.04 16.81
C SER A 886 11.85 -0.14 17.03
N LEU A 887 11.15 -0.84 16.13
CA LEU A 887 9.70 -1.04 16.20
C LEU A 887 9.30 -2.11 17.23
N GLY A 888 8.25 -1.81 18.00
CA GLY A 888 7.53 -2.72 18.87
C GLY A 888 6.31 -3.36 18.19
N ASN A 889 5.63 -4.25 18.90
CA ASN A 889 4.43 -4.94 18.39
C ASN A 889 3.16 -4.08 18.47
N HIS A 890 3.14 -3.05 19.33
CA HIS A 890 2.05 -2.06 19.38
C HIS A 890 2.24 -0.87 18.43
N ASP A 891 3.38 -0.78 17.75
CA ASP A 891 3.67 0.30 16.79
C ASP A 891 3.00 0.07 15.41
N THR A 892 1.91 -0.69 15.36
CA THR A 892 1.10 -0.95 14.17
C THR A 892 -0.37 -1.09 14.55
N SER A 893 -1.28 -0.86 13.61
CA SER A 893 -2.69 -1.15 13.75
C SER A 893 -3.16 -1.99 12.56
N PRO A 894 -3.86 -3.12 12.79
CA PRO A 894 -4.16 -3.71 14.10
C PRO A 894 -2.90 -4.22 14.82
N VAL A 895 -2.91 -4.21 16.16
CA VAL A 895 -1.77 -4.62 17.02
C VAL A 895 -1.14 -5.94 16.56
N ASN A 896 0.20 -6.02 16.60
CA ASN A 896 1.05 -7.15 16.17
C ASN A 896 1.14 -7.39 14.65
N LEU A 897 0.24 -6.82 13.84
CA LEU A 897 0.07 -7.23 12.45
C LEU A 897 0.97 -6.41 11.51
N PHE A 898 2.17 -6.93 11.25
CA PHE A 898 3.09 -6.40 10.25
C PHE A 898 3.04 -7.23 8.96
N ALA A 899 2.47 -6.66 7.91
CA ALA A 899 2.29 -7.35 6.64
C ALA A 899 3.62 -7.68 5.95
N ARG A 900 3.65 -8.82 5.24
CA ARG A 900 4.79 -9.20 4.39
C ARG A 900 4.80 -8.32 3.14
N SER A 901 5.99 -8.03 2.62
CA SER A 901 6.23 -7.23 1.38
C SER A 901 5.47 -7.76 0.16
N THR A 902 5.12 -9.05 0.17
CA THR A 902 4.36 -9.70 -0.91
C THR A 902 2.83 -9.59 -0.75
N SER A 903 2.32 -8.94 0.30
CA SER A 903 0.89 -8.76 0.58
C SER A 903 0.33 -7.53 -0.15
N ASN A 904 -0.32 -7.73 -1.30
CA ASN A 904 -0.93 -6.67 -2.13
C ASN A 904 -2.27 -6.15 -1.57
N THR A 905 -2.39 -5.98 -0.25
CA THR A 905 -3.63 -5.55 0.41
C THR A 905 -3.54 -4.09 0.85
N ALA A 906 -4.69 -3.42 1.00
CA ALA A 906 -4.85 -2.12 1.65
C ALA A 906 -4.21 -2.02 3.07
N ASN A 907 -3.80 -3.16 3.63
CA ASN A 907 -3.13 -3.31 4.92
C ASN A 907 -1.61 -3.50 4.76
N ASN A 908 -0.93 -2.63 4.01
CA ASN A 908 0.54 -2.62 4.01
C ASN A 908 1.06 -1.99 5.32
N SER A 909 2.24 -2.39 5.79
CA SER A 909 2.86 -1.78 6.99
C SER A 909 3.82 -0.64 6.64
N GLN A 910 3.83 -0.19 5.39
CA GLN A 910 4.78 0.80 4.89
C GLN A 910 4.59 2.16 5.58
N TRP A 911 3.33 2.53 5.87
CA TRP A 911 3.01 3.76 6.59
C TRP A 911 3.76 3.89 7.93
N VAL A 912 3.96 2.78 8.67
CA VAL A 912 4.73 2.78 9.92
C VAL A 912 6.18 3.09 9.63
N PHE A 913 6.75 2.48 8.58
CA PHE A 913 8.16 2.63 8.22
C PHE A 913 8.45 4.04 7.70
N ASP A 914 7.53 4.64 6.96
CA ASP A 914 7.66 6.00 6.43
C ASP A 914 7.63 7.04 7.56
N ILE A 915 6.67 6.93 8.49
CA ILE A 915 6.58 7.80 9.68
C ILE A 915 7.87 7.71 10.50
N GLN A 916 8.35 6.50 10.74
CA GLN A 916 9.51 6.27 11.58
C GLN A 916 10.82 6.64 10.86
N SER A 917 10.93 6.43 9.55
CA SER A 917 12.05 6.92 8.75
C SER A 917 12.20 8.44 8.88
N ALA A 918 11.10 9.18 8.64
CA ALA A 918 11.06 10.63 8.76
C ALA A 918 11.37 11.09 10.20
N GLY A 919 10.74 10.47 11.20
CA GLY A 919 10.94 10.81 12.61
C GLY A 919 12.35 10.53 13.13
N TRP A 920 12.98 9.45 12.65
CA TRP A 920 14.27 8.96 13.16
C TRP A 920 15.48 9.51 12.40
N GLU A 921 15.30 10.06 11.18
CA GLU A 921 16.39 10.54 10.33
C GLU A 921 17.37 11.45 11.07
N GLN A 922 16.85 12.34 11.92
CA GLN A 922 17.65 13.25 12.74
C GLN A 922 18.69 12.55 13.64
N TRP A 923 18.44 11.31 14.07
CA TRP A 923 19.34 10.55 14.94
C TRP A 923 20.20 9.55 14.17
N ILE A 924 19.58 8.82 13.23
CA ILE A 924 20.23 7.70 12.53
C ILE A 924 20.86 8.09 11.19
N LYS A 925 20.53 9.30 10.70
CA LYS A 925 20.93 9.90 9.41
C LYS A 925 20.22 9.26 8.21
N GLN A 926 20.14 10.03 7.12
CA GLN A 926 19.44 9.67 5.88
C GLN A 926 19.71 8.25 5.36
N SER A 927 20.96 7.80 5.37
CA SER A 927 21.30 6.45 4.87
C SER A 927 20.69 5.33 5.70
N ALA A 928 20.50 5.53 7.01
CA ALA A 928 19.85 4.54 7.86
C ALA A 928 18.32 4.72 7.83
N ALA A 929 17.82 5.96 7.71
CA ALA A 929 16.40 6.25 7.53
C ALA A 929 15.85 5.58 6.25
N SER A 930 16.55 5.71 5.13
CA SER A 930 16.21 5.00 3.90
C SER A 930 16.21 3.47 4.07
N GLN A 931 17.05 2.90 4.94
CA GLN A 931 16.98 1.47 5.25
C GLN A 931 15.69 1.12 6.01
N VAL A 932 15.19 1.99 6.91
CA VAL A 932 13.90 1.79 7.60
C VAL A 932 12.77 1.59 6.57
N GLU A 933 12.72 2.45 5.54
CA GLU A 933 11.72 2.38 4.47
C GLU A 933 11.82 1.09 3.66
N HIS A 934 13.03 0.72 3.22
CA HIS A 934 13.25 -0.33 2.20
C HIS A 934 13.61 -1.71 2.78
N HIS A 935 13.80 -1.81 4.09
CA HIS A 935 14.13 -3.07 4.80
C HIS A 935 13.14 -3.37 5.92
N SER A 936 11.86 -3.06 5.67
CA SER A 936 10.72 -3.39 6.54
C SER A 936 10.92 -2.93 7.99
N GLY A 937 11.33 -1.67 8.19
CA GLY A 937 11.58 -1.07 9.50
C GLY A 937 12.94 -1.40 10.12
N SER A 938 13.84 -2.05 9.37
CA SER A 938 15.18 -2.42 9.85
C SER A 938 16.27 -1.50 9.31
N TYR A 939 17.31 -1.20 10.09
CA TYR A 939 18.42 -0.37 9.63
C TYR A 939 19.74 -0.68 10.34
N SER A 940 20.82 -0.13 9.80
CA SER A 940 22.10 -0.08 10.47
C SER A 940 22.68 1.34 10.49
N ALA A 941 23.26 1.73 11.63
CA ALA A 941 23.85 3.04 11.80
C ALA A 941 25.19 2.96 12.55
N LEU A 942 26.18 3.72 12.09
CA LEU A 942 27.46 3.86 12.80
C LEU A 942 27.33 4.94 13.89
N VAL A 943 27.63 4.59 15.14
CA VAL A 943 27.62 5.53 16.25
C VAL A 943 28.76 6.54 16.07
N SER A 944 28.39 7.81 15.93
CA SER A 944 29.31 8.90 15.60
C SER A 944 30.52 8.97 16.55
N GLY A 945 31.72 9.01 15.95
CA GLY A 945 32.98 9.09 16.70
C GLY A 945 33.42 7.78 17.36
N THR A 946 32.83 6.64 16.99
CA THR A 946 33.19 5.32 17.51
C THR A 946 33.34 4.28 16.38
N SER A 947 33.75 3.06 16.72
CA SER A 947 33.72 1.88 15.84
C SER A 947 32.56 0.93 16.14
N LEU A 948 31.54 1.41 16.87
CA LEU A 948 30.32 0.67 17.20
C LEU A 948 29.25 0.93 16.13
N ARG A 949 28.70 -0.14 15.55
CA ARG A 949 27.55 -0.09 14.65
C ARG A 949 26.34 -0.66 15.38
N ILE A 950 25.21 0.04 15.28
CA ILE A 950 23.91 -0.45 15.77
C ILE A 950 23.18 -1.09 14.60
N LEU A 951 22.63 -2.28 14.83
CA LEU A 951 21.65 -2.93 13.96
C LEU A 951 20.32 -2.93 14.71
N ALA A 952 19.33 -2.26 14.15
CA ALA A 952 17.95 -2.26 14.62
C ALA A 952 17.13 -3.08 13.64
N ILE A 953 16.45 -4.12 14.12
CA ILE A 953 15.76 -5.06 13.25
C ILE A 953 14.33 -5.22 13.71
N ASN A 954 13.42 -5.27 12.75
CA ASN A 954 12.01 -5.51 12.99
C ASN A 954 11.75 -6.99 13.31
N THR A 955 11.66 -7.32 14.61
CA THR A 955 11.42 -8.69 15.09
C THR A 955 9.97 -9.16 14.90
N GLN A 956 9.07 -8.30 14.41
CA GLN A 956 7.66 -8.65 14.20
C GLN A 956 7.47 -9.67 13.08
N TYR A 957 8.45 -9.80 12.18
CA TYR A 957 8.50 -10.86 11.18
C TYR A 957 8.92 -12.23 11.73
N TRP A 958 9.24 -12.31 13.03
CA TRP A 958 9.47 -13.55 13.75
C TRP A 958 8.43 -13.77 14.86
N TYR A 959 7.52 -12.83 15.01
CA TYR A 959 6.62 -12.80 16.13
C TYR A 959 5.39 -13.67 15.87
N LYS A 960 5.08 -14.58 16.80
CA LYS A 960 4.03 -15.60 16.60
C LYS A 960 2.60 -15.02 16.52
N GLN A 961 2.38 -13.80 17.03
CA GLN A 961 1.08 -13.12 16.93
C GLN A 961 0.94 -12.27 15.66
N ASN A 962 1.97 -12.21 14.82
CA ASN A 962 1.86 -11.59 13.51
C ASN A 962 1.17 -12.58 12.55
N PHE A 963 -0.15 -12.45 12.42
CA PHE A 963 -0.95 -13.43 11.67
C PHE A 963 -0.65 -13.45 10.16
N TRP A 964 -0.06 -12.37 9.62
CA TRP A 964 0.43 -12.33 8.24
C TRP A 964 1.50 -13.39 7.91
N LEU A 965 2.07 -14.06 8.91
CA LEU A 965 3.03 -15.15 8.73
C LEU A 965 2.35 -16.52 8.46
N TYR A 966 1.02 -16.60 8.55
CA TYR A 966 0.25 -17.85 8.42
C TYR A 966 -0.61 -17.91 7.16
N ASP A 967 -0.71 -16.86 6.37
CA ASP A 967 -1.49 -16.77 5.12
C ASP A 967 -1.08 -17.76 4.00
N SER A 968 -0.10 -18.64 4.21
CA SER A 968 0.36 -19.60 3.19
C SER A 968 0.85 -20.92 3.77
N ASP A 969 0.57 -22.01 3.05
CA ASP A 969 1.20 -23.32 3.31
C ASP A 969 2.66 -23.38 2.82
N ILE A 970 3.13 -22.38 2.07
CA ILE A 970 4.53 -22.28 1.63
C ILE A 970 5.39 -21.72 2.77
N VAL A 971 6.34 -22.51 3.25
CA VAL A 971 7.29 -22.07 4.29
C VAL A 971 8.24 -21.03 3.69
N GLN A 972 8.15 -19.80 4.17
CA GLN A 972 9.16 -18.75 3.94
C GLN A 972 10.04 -18.61 5.19
N PRO A 973 11.29 -19.11 5.16
CA PRO A 973 12.15 -19.11 6.35
C PRO A 973 12.76 -17.73 6.68
N ASP A 974 12.74 -16.79 5.74
CA ASP A 974 13.22 -15.41 5.92
C ASP A 974 12.21 -14.41 5.34
N PRO A 975 11.04 -14.23 5.98
CA PRO A 975 10.04 -13.27 5.52
C PRO A 975 10.66 -11.86 5.41
N ASN A 976 10.47 -11.22 4.26
CA ASN A 976 11.01 -9.91 3.91
C ASN A 976 12.56 -9.79 3.93
N GLY A 977 13.30 -10.91 3.91
CA GLY A 977 14.76 -10.87 3.79
C GLY A 977 15.51 -10.29 5.01
N ILE A 978 14.88 -10.31 6.19
CA ILE A 978 15.42 -9.73 7.43
C ILE A 978 16.74 -10.41 7.85
N ILE A 979 16.83 -11.73 7.73
CA ILE A 979 18.04 -12.50 8.03
C ILE A 979 19.12 -12.19 7.00
N ALA A 980 18.78 -12.11 5.71
CA ALA A 980 19.71 -11.73 4.65
C ALA A 980 20.31 -10.32 4.88
N PHE A 981 19.47 -9.31 5.12
CA PHE A 981 19.90 -7.95 5.47
C PHE A 981 20.90 -7.98 6.62
N MET A 982 20.57 -8.71 7.68
CA MET A 982 21.38 -8.77 8.89
C MET A 982 22.73 -9.45 8.67
N VAL A 983 22.79 -10.51 7.84
CA VAL A 983 24.07 -11.13 7.42
C VAL A 983 24.95 -10.14 6.68
N ASP A 984 24.39 -9.36 5.76
CA ASP A 984 25.14 -8.38 4.98
C ASP A 984 25.70 -7.27 5.88
N GLN A 985 24.89 -6.74 6.81
CA GLN A 985 25.34 -5.70 7.74
C GLN A 985 26.41 -6.21 8.71
N LEU A 986 26.29 -7.45 9.20
CA LEU A 986 27.30 -8.05 10.08
C LEU A 986 28.59 -8.40 9.35
N GLN A 987 28.49 -8.83 8.10
CA GLN A 987 29.68 -9.05 7.27
C GLN A 987 30.42 -7.74 7.00
N ALA A 988 29.69 -6.67 6.67
CA ALA A 988 30.26 -5.34 6.48
C ALA A 988 30.91 -4.80 7.76
N ALA A 989 30.30 -5.03 8.92
CA ALA A 989 30.86 -4.67 10.21
C ALA A 989 32.15 -5.46 10.50
N GLU A 990 32.17 -6.78 10.26
CA GLU A 990 33.36 -7.63 10.43
C GLU A 990 34.52 -7.18 9.53
N ASP A 991 34.24 -6.92 8.25
CA ASP A 991 35.23 -6.44 7.27
C ASP A 991 35.81 -5.07 7.66
N ALA A 992 34.98 -4.20 8.23
CA ALA A 992 35.39 -2.90 8.76
C ALA A 992 36.03 -2.98 10.17
N GLY A 993 36.08 -4.17 10.78
CA GLY A 993 36.56 -4.37 12.15
C GLY A 993 35.76 -3.61 13.21
N GLN A 994 34.45 -3.45 12.97
CA GLN A 994 33.43 -2.82 13.83
C GLN A 994 32.77 -3.87 14.75
N ARG A 995 31.97 -3.43 15.74
CA ARG A 995 31.14 -4.29 16.60
C ARG A 995 29.63 -4.09 16.35
N SER A 996 28.78 -5.08 16.68
CA SER A 996 27.32 -5.13 16.39
C SER A 996 26.48 -5.92 17.44
N ASN A 997 25.19 -6.23 17.20
CA ASN A 997 24.20 -6.93 18.07
C ASN A 997 23.22 -7.87 17.28
N TYR A 998 23.19 -9.24 17.38
CA TYR A 998 22.10 -10.11 16.77
C TYR A 998 22.04 -11.70 16.90
N TYR A 999 20.99 -12.37 16.33
CA TYR A 999 20.40 -13.78 16.35
C TYR A 999 21.25 -15.05 16.10
N ASP A 1000 20.83 -16.24 16.59
CA ASP A 1000 21.63 -17.48 16.82
C ASP A 1000 22.57 -18.03 15.70
N GLN A 1001 22.12 -18.50 14.52
CA GLN A 1001 23.09 -19.02 13.51
C GLN A 1001 24.11 -17.94 13.12
N VAL A 1002 23.61 -16.71 13.04
CA VAL A 1002 24.39 -15.53 12.71
C VAL A 1002 25.26 -15.10 13.91
N LEU A 1003 24.77 -15.28 15.13
CA LEU A 1003 25.46 -15.07 16.40
C LEU A 1003 26.65 -16.01 16.48
N GLN A 1004 26.46 -17.30 16.18
CA GLN A 1004 27.56 -18.27 16.20
C GLN A 1004 28.65 -17.87 15.21
N ARG A 1005 28.27 -17.38 14.01
CA ARG A 1005 29.19 -16.92 12.97
C ARG A 1005 29.92 -15.62 13.34
N TYR A 1006 29.22 -14.66 13.95
CA TYR A 1006 29.71 -13.31 14.21
C TYR A 1006 29.90 -13.00 15.71
N LYS A 1007 30.01 -14.01 16.59
CA LYS A 1007 30.18 -13.84 18.06
C LYS A 1007 31.36 -12.96 18.48
N ASN A 1008 32.40 -12.86 17.66
CA ASN A 1008 33.56 -12.00 17.92
C ASN A 1008 33.35 -10.54 17.43
N THR A 1009 32.31 -10.31 16.64
CA THR A 1009 31.89 -9.00 16.12
C THR A 1009 30.75 -8.45 16.97
N ILE A 1010 29.90 -9.28 17.54
CA ILE A 1010 28.80 -8.83 18.40
C ILE A 1010 29.33 -8.39 19.78
N ALA A 1011 28.85 -7.26 20.31
CA ALA A 1011 29.27 -6.69 21.61
C ALA A 1011 28.14 -6.64 22.66
N GLY A 1012 26.88 -6.58 22.24
CA GLY A 1012 25.71 -6.59 23.13
C GLY A 1012 24.45 -6.97 22.37
N GLN A 1013 23.35 -7.24 23.08
CA GLN A 1013 22.02 -7.45 22.50
C GLN A 1013 20.97 -6.88 23.46
N PHE A 1014 19.99 -6.14 22.93
CA PHE A 1014 19.05 -5.35 23.71
C PHE A 1014 17.64 -5.52 23.11
N PHE A 1015 16.66 -5.83 23.95
CA PHE A 1015 15.26 -6.11 23.54
C PHE A 1015 14.27 -5.54 24.57
N GLY A 1016 12.98 -5.48 24.23
CA GLY A 1016 11.89 -5.01 25.09
C GLY A 1016 10.80 -6.06 25.30
N HIS A 1017 9.53 -5.62 25.25
CA HIS A 1017 8.31 -6.41 25.10
C HIS A 1017 7.83 -7.15 26.36
N THR A 1018 8.70 -7.84 27.10
CA THR A 1018 8.22 -8.64 28.26
C THR A 1018 7.79 -7.79 29.46
N HIS A 1019 7.99 -6.48 29.37
CA HIS A 1019 7.86 -5.45 30.40
C HIS A 1019 8.80 -5.63 31.60
N GLY A 1020 9.27 -6.84 31.87
CA GLY A 1020 10.10 -7.20 33.02
C GLY A 1020 11.59 -6.89 32.84
N ASP A 1021 12.29 -6.73 33.97
CA ASP A 1021 13.74 -6.65 33.97
C ASP A 1021 14.37 -8.05 33.85
N GLN A 1022 14.61 -8.48 32.62
CA GLN A 1022 15.01 -9.85 32.29
C GLN A 1022 16.32 -9.91 31.48
N PHE A 1023 16.85 -11.11 31.32
CA PHE A 1023 17.94 -11.42 30.39
C PHE A 1023 17.80 -12.84 29.82
N GLN A 1024 18.43 -13.11 28.68
CA GLN A 1024 18.48 -14.45 28.09
C GLN A 1024 19.89 -14.79 27.60
N ILE A 1025 20.30 -16.05 27.72
CA ILE A 1025 21.64 -16.51 27.38
C ILE A 1025 21.60 -17.39 26.14
N ALA A 1026 22.47 -17.07 25.19
CA ALA A 1026 22.70 -17.87 23.99
C ALA A 1026 23.93 -18.75 24.15
N TYR A 1027 23.82 -20.01 23.72
CA TYR A 1027 24.89 -21.01 23.83
C TYR A 1027 25.33 -21.50 22.46
N SER A 1028 26.63 -21.73 22.31
CA SER A 1028 27.21 -22.42 21.13
C SER A 1028 26.87 -23.89 21.06
N ASN A 1029 26.50 -24.49 22.20
CA ASN A 1029 26.00 -25.86 22.30
C ASN A 1029 24.91 -25.93 23.38
N TYR A 1030 23.65 -25.99 22.98
CA TYR A 1030 22.52 -26.08 23.91
C TYR A 1030 22.43 -27.43 24.64
N SER A 1031 23.14 -28.47 24.17
CA SER A 1031 23.29 -29.73 24.92
C SER A 1031 24.35 -29.67 26.02
N ASP A 1032 25.14 -28.59 26.07
CA ASP A 1032 26.19 -28.35 27.05
C ASP A 1032 26.15 -26.88 27.48
N GLN A 1033 25.17 -26.50 28.29
CA GLN A 1033 24.98 -25.12 28.76
C GLN A 1033 25.92 -24.81 29.93
N THR A 1034 27.10 -24.28 29.63
CA THR A 1034 28.11 -23.90 30.64
C THR A 1034 28.59 -22.48 30.38
N ALA A 1035 29.34 -21.92 31.33
CA ALA A 1035 29.99 -20.62 31.17
C ALA A 1035 30.90 -20.54 29.93
N HIS A 1036 31.43 -21.69 29.46
CA HIS A 1036 32.35 -21.76 28.32
C HIS A 1036 31.62 -21.77 26.98
N THR A 1037 30.41 -22.33 26.95
CA THR A 1037 29.59 -22.40 25.75
C THR A 1037 28.66 -21.20 25.62
N ALA A 1038 28.46 -20.41 26.68
CA ALA A 1038 27.74 -19.13 26.64
C ALA A 1038 28.47 -18.14 25.72
N VAL A 1039 27.80 -17.72 24.64
CA VAL A 1039 28.38 -16.84 23.60
C VAL A 1039 27.77 -15.45 23.56
N SER A 1040 26.57 -15.25 24.12
CA SER A 1040 25.94 -13.93 24.25
C SER A 1040 24.94 -13.89 25.39
N ALA A 1041 24.72 -12.70 25.94
CA ALA A 1041 23.59 -12.38 26.79
C ALA A 1041 22.76 -11.26 26.14
N ALA A 1042 21.46 -11.49 26.01
CA ALA A 1042 20.46 -10.53 25.59
C ALA A 1042 19.87 -9.87 26.84
N LEU A 1043 19.92 -8.54 26.91
CA LEU A 1043 19.44 -7.76 28.04
C LEU A 1043 18.08 -7.15 27.69
N ILE A 1044 17.04 -7.52 28.43
CA ILE A 1044 15.67 -7.08 28.16
C ILE A 1044 15.38 -5.83 29.01
N GLY A 1045 14.87 -4.79 28.36
CA GLY A 1045 14.52 -3.51 28.96
C GLY A 1045 13.23 -3.61 29.75
N PRO A 1046 13.15 -2.99 30.94
CA PRO A 1046 11.88 -2.89 31.66
C PRO A 1046 10.94 -1.87 30.99
N ALA A 1047 9.64 -2.04 31.24
CA ALA A 1047 8.63 -1.12 30.75
C ALA A 1047 8.53 0.18 31.57
N LEU A 1048 8.09 1.25 30.89
CA LEU A 1048 7.59 2.45 31.56
C LEU A 1048 6.20 2.21 32.17
N THR A 1049 5.34 1.44 31.51
CA THR A 1049 3.93 1.30 31.94
C THR A 1049 3.82 0.84 33.41
N PRO A 1050 3.00 1.54 34.23
CA PRO A 1050 2.80 1.18 35.63
C PRO A 1050 1.96 -0.08 35.81
N ASN A 1051 1.33 -0.60 34.74
CA ASN A 1051 0.42 -1.74 34.81
C ASN A 1051 1.10 -3.06 35.19
N SER A 1052 2.38 -3.21 34.88
CA SER A 1052 3.12 -4.47 35.07
C SER A 1052 4.21 -4.37 36.15
N GLY A 1053 4.23 -3.28 36.92
CA GLY A 1053 5.25 -2.99 37.92
C GLY A 1053 5.53 -1.49 38.04
N ASN A 1054 6.55 -1.11 38.79
CA ASN A 1054 6.94 0.30 38.83
C ASN A 1054 7.52 0.75 37.48
N PRO A 1055 7.23 1.99 37.03
CA PRO A 1055 7.87 2.58 35.86
C PRO A 1055 9.40 2.60 36.00
N ALA A 1056 10.12 2.08 35.01
CA ALA A 1056 11.57 1.99 35.07
C ALA A 1056 12.27 2.21 33.73
N ILE A 1057 13.55 2.57 33.81
CA ILE A 1057 14.50 2.63 32.70
C ILE A 1057 15.75 1.85 33.05
N LYS A 1058 16.41 1.28 32.04
CA LYS A 1058 17.68 0.54 32.23
C LYS A 1058 18.85 1.36 31.71
N VAL A 1059 19.95 1.36 32.44
CA VAL A 1059 21.13 2.19 32.20
C VAL A 1059 22.35 1.29 32.13
N TYR A 1060 23.11 1.39 31.05
CA TYR A 1060 24.33 0.62 30.85
C TYR A 1060 25.56 1.51 30.93
N ASP A 1061 26.57 1.04 31.65
CA ASP A 1061 27.92 1.59 31.55
C ASP A 1061 28.71 0.72 30.56
N ILE A 1062 29.20 1.31 29.47
CA ILE A 1062 29.83 0.61 28.35
C ILE A 1062 31.32 0.94 28.27
N ASP A 1063 32.16 -0.09 28.13
CA ASP A 1063 33.60 0.11 27.89
C ASP A 1063 33.83 0.77 26.52
N PRO A 1064 34.59 1.87 26.42
CA PRO A 1064 34.75 2.63 25.18
C PRO A 1064 35.67 1.99 24.14
N ASP A 1065 36.34 0.88 24.48
CA ASP A 1065 37.27 0.15 23.62
C ASP A 1065 36.72 -1.21 23.17
N THR A 1066 36.08 -1.96 24.08
CA THR A 1066 35.49 -3.27 23.76
C THR A 1066 34.01 -3.20 23.41
N TYR A 1067 33.33 -2.13 23.85
CA TYR A 1067 31.88 -1.95 23.80
C TYR A 1067 31.10 -2.99 24.61
N GLU A 1068 31.75 -3.68 25.55
CA GLU A 1068 31.09 -4.62 26.45
C GLU A 1068 30.40 -3.87 27.59
N VAL A 1069 29.31 -4.47 28.09
CA VAL A 1069 28.53 -3.94 29.21
C VAL A 1069 29.31 -4.14 30.51
N MET A 1070 29.72 -3.05 31.13
CA MET A 1070 30.43 -3.04 32.41
C MET A 1070 29.45 -3.07 33.58
N ASP A 1071 28.29 -2.41 33.46
CA ASP A 1071 27.22 -2.54 34.44
C ASP A 1071 25.86 -2.34 33.76
N ALA A 1072 24.82 -2.88 34.38
CA ALA A 1072 23.42 -2.67 34.03
C ALA A 1072 22.67 -2.26 35.30
N SER A 1073 22.26 -1.00 35.35
CA SER A 1073 21.55 -0.40 36.48
C SER A 1073 20.11 -0.12 36.12
N ILE A 1074 19.18 -0.38 37.04
CA ILE A 1074 17.78 -0.02 36.87
C ILE A 1074 17.49 1.26 37.64
N PHE A 1075 16.88 2.23 36.99
CA PHE A 1075 16.30 3.40 37.64
C PHE A 1075 14.79 3.28 37.56
N PHE A 1076 14.12 3.52 38.67
CA PHE A 1076 12.66 3.40 38.75
C PHE A 1076 12.08 4.59 39.51
N THR A 1077 10.78 4.78 39.34
CA THR A 1077 9.98 5.62 40.23
C THR A 1077 8.94 4.77 40.93
N ASN A 1078 8.84 4.91 42.25
CA ASN A 1078 7.95 4.07 43.05
C ASN A 1078 6.52 4.59 42.94
N ALA A 1079 5.67 3.85 42.21
CA ALA A 1079 4.27 4.22 41.97
C ALA A 1079 3.43 4.25 43.27
N SER A 1080 3.90 3.60 44.35
CA SER A 1080 3.28 3.62 45.67
C SER A 1080 3.71 4.81 46.55
N ASP A 1081 4.69 5.61 46.11
CA ASP A 1081 5.16 6.79 46.87
C ASP A 1081 4.12 7.92 46.79
N THR A 1082 3.85 8.60 47.91
CA THR A 1082 2.89 9.72 47.94
C THR A 1082 3.30 10.90 47.05
N HIS A 1083 4.59 11.00 46.70
CA HIS A 1083 5.10 12.01 45.77
C HIS A 1083 5.00 11.62 44.30
N PHE A 1084 4.74 10.34 43.99
CA PHE A 1084 4.68 9.85 42.60
C PHE A 1084 3.69 10.66 41.76
N GLN A 1085 2.52 10.98 42.31
CA GLN A 1085 1.46 11.73 41.62
C GLN A 1085 1.71 13.25 41.54
N VAL A 1086 2.83 13.75 42.07
CA VAL A 1086 3.16 15.19 42.03
C VAL A 1086 4.44 15.43 41.24
N ASN A 1087 5.48 14.65 41.54
CA ASN A 1087 6.77 14.73 40.88
C ASN A 1087 7.47 13.37 40.99
N PRO A 1088 7.32 12.49 39.98
CA PRO A 1088 7.92 11.16 40.01
C PRO A 1088 9.43 11.27 40.19
N LYS A 1089 9.92 10.71 41.30
CA LYS A 1089 11.35 10.69 41.61
C LYS A 1089 11.97 9.44 41.01
N TRP A 1090 12.85 9.63 40.03
CA TRP A 1090 13.65 8.58 39.43
C TRP A 1090 14.90 8.32 40.27
N SER A 1091 15.05 7.09 40.77
CA SER A 1091 16.16 6.70 41.64
C SER A 1091 16.70 5.34 41.27
N LEU A 1092 17.98 5.10 41.58
CA LEU A 1092 18.61 3.80 41.38
C LEU A 1092 17.85 2.74 42.20
N PHE A 1093 17.29 1.76 41.50
CA PHE A 1093 16.66 0.59 42.10
C PHE A 1093 17.72 -0.43 42.52
N TYR A 1094 18.55 -0.86 41.57
CA TYR A 1094 19.74 -1.67 41.82
C TYR A 1094 20.76 -1.58 40.68
N SER A 1095 22.01 -1.90 40.98
CA SER A 1095 23.07 -2.17 39.99
C SER A 1095 23.31 -3.68 39.91
N ALA A 1096 23.30 -4.25 38.71
CA ALA A 1096 23.57 -5.68 38.51
C ALA A 1096 24.98 -6.07 38.97
N ARG A 1097 25.99 -5.22 38.71
CA ARG A 1097 27.35 -5.44 39.20
C ARG A 1097 27.41 -5.42 40.72
N GLU A 1098 26.83 -4.42 41.37
CA GLU A 1098 26.90 -4.30 42.83
C GLU A 1098 26.13 -5.44 43.52
N THR A 1099 24.99 -5.84 42.95
CA THR A 1099 24.10 -6.83 43.54
C THR A 1099 24.54 -8.26 43.27
N TYR A 1100 24.87 -8.58 42.01
CA TYR A 1100 25.18 -9.94 41.58
C TYR A 1100 26.67 -10.21 41.44
N GLY A 1101 27.51 -9.19 41.21
CA GLY A 1101 28.96 -9.33 41.08
C GLY A 1101 29.62 -10.11 42.23
N PRO A 1102 29.34 -9.81 43.50
CA PRO A 1102 29.88 -10.56 44.63
C PRO A 1102 29.45 -12.04 44.65
N LEU A 1103 28.26 -12.37 44.14
CA LEU A 1103 27.73 -13.73 44.14
C LEU A 1103 28.43 -14.64 43.12
N VAL A 1104 29.04 -14.06 42.09
CA VAL A 1104 29.79 -14.77 41.05
C VAL A 1104 31.28 -14.41 41.02
N SER A 1105 31.77 -13.72 42.05
CA SER A 1105 33.17 -13.29 42.18
C SER A 1105 33.69 -12.42 41.02
N LEU A 1106 32.84 -11.54 40.49
CA LEU A 1106 33.19 -10.62 39.40
C LEU A 1106 34.24 -9.58 39.86
N SER A 1107 35.33 -9.43 39.11
CA SER A 1107 36.31 -8.38 39.40
C SER A 1107 35.85 -6.98 38.93
N PRO A 1108 36.41 -5.89 39.49
CA PRO A 1108 35.98 -4.53 39.17
C PRO A 1108 36.14 -4.13 37.69
N SER A 1109 37.08 -4.74 36.97
CA SER A 1109 37.38 -4.44 35.56
C SER A 1109 36.83 -5.46 34.57
N GLU A 1110 36.19 -6.54 35.02
CA GLU A 1110 35.59 -7.55 34.14
C GLU A 1110 34.17 -7.15 33.75
N PRO A 1111 33.77 -7.25 32.46
CA PRO A 1111 32.41 -6.93 32.02
C PRO A 1111 31.37 -7.94 32.51
N LEU A 1112 30.08 -7.59 32.40
CA LEU A 1112 28.92 -8.49 32.56
C LEU A 1112 28.80 -9.43 31.35
N SER A 1113 29.81 -10.27 31.15
CA SER A 1113 29.94 -11.19 30.02
C SER A 1113 28.84 -12.28 29.99
N PRO A 1114 28.68 -13.03 28.89
CA PRO A 1114 27.75 -14.16 28.85
C PRO A 1114 28.01 -15.21 29.94
N ALA A 1115 29.29 -15.42 30.28
CA ALA A 1115 29.70 -16.30 31.37
C ALA A 1115 29.25 -15.78 32.75
N PHE A 1116 29.25 -14.46 32.97
CA PHE A 1116 28.72 -13.86 34.20
C PHE A 1116 27.24 -14.19 34.38
N TRP A 1117 26.42 -13.98 33.34
CA TRP A 1117 24.99 -14.25 33.39
C TRP A 1117 24.69 -15.74 33.58
N HIS A 1118 25.45 -16.63 32.92
CA HIS A 1118 25.33 -18.07 33.17
C HIS A 1118 25.69 -18.45 34.62
N ASN A 1119 26.82 -17.98 35.14
CA ASN A 1119 27.21 -18.27 36.52
C ASN A 1119 26.17 -17.75 37.53
N LEU A 1120 25.50 -16.64 37.21
CA LEU A 1120 24.40 -16.13 38.03
C LEU A 1120 23.20 -17.09 38.03
N THR A 1121 22.85 -17.68 36.89
CA THR A 1121 21.80 -18.72 36.86
C THR A 1121 22.19 -19.97 37.68
N GLU A 1122 23.47 -20.37 37.71
CA GLU A 1122 23.92 -21.44 38.61
C GLU A 1122 23.85 -21.05 40.10
N VAL A 1123 24.05 -19.76 40.41
CA VAL A 1123 23.81 -19.24 41.77
C VAL A 1123 22.34 -19.36 42.11
N PHE A 1124 21.44 -18.99 41.20
CA PHE A 1124 20.00 -19.12 41.41
C PHE A 1124 19.61 -20.56 41.74
N GLU A 1125 20.13 -21.56 41.02
CA GLU A 1125 19.86 -22.98 41.29
C GLU A 1125 20.14 -23.37 42.75
N ARG A 1126 21.26 -22.89 43.32
CA ARG A 1126 21.73 -23.28 44.66
C ARG A 1126 21.38 -22.30 45.79
N ASN A 1127 20.93 -21.08 45.47
CA ASN A 1127 20.67 -20.02 46.44
C ASN A 1127 19.29 -19.39 46.19
N ASP A 1128 18.29 -19.88 46.93
CA ASP A 1128 16.91 -19.40 46.83
C ASP A 1128 16.78 -17.91 47.15
N THR A 1129 17.56 -17.37 48.09
CA THR A 1129 17.54 -15.93 48.39
C THR A 1129 17.98 -15.11 47.18
N ALA A 1130 19.02 -15.55 46.48
CA ALA A 1130 19.47 -14.88 45.25
C ALA A 1130 18.43 -14.93 44.14
N PHE A 1131 17.76 -16.08 43.98
CA PHE A 1131 16.67 -16.21 43.02
C PHE A 1131 15.46 -15.35 43.38
N GLN A 1132 15.05 -15.30 44.65
CA GLN A 1132 13.92 -14.46 45.08
C GLN A 1132 14.22 -12.97 44.95
N MET A 1133 15.48 -12.55 45.11
CA MET A 1133 15.90 -11.19 44.76
C MET A 1133 15.68 -10.90 43.27
N TYR A 1134 16.15 -11.78 42.37
CA TYR A 1134 15.87 -11.67 40.94
C TYR A 1134 14.37 -11.64 40.63
N ASN A 1135 13.60 -12.55 41.24
CA ASN A 1135 12.15 -12.62 41.09
C ASN A 1135 11.46 -11.33 41.56
N THR A 1136 12.05 -10.58 42.48
CA THR A 1136 11.53 -9.25 42.88
C THR A 1136 11.89 -8.19 41.85
N PHE A 1137 13.13 -8.22 41.34
CA PHE A 1137 13.62 -7.23 40.37
C PHE A 1137 12.93 -7.30 39.02
N ILE A 1138 12.54 -8.50 38.58
CA ILE A 1138 11.81 -8.70 37.32
C ILE A 1138 10.54 -7.83 37.24
N SER A 1139 9.84 -7.67 38.37
CA SER A 1139 8.62 -6.86 38.52
C SER A 1139 8.89 -5.39 38.85
N ARG A 1140 10.16 -5.00 38.92
CA ARG A 1140 10.60 -3.63 39.25
C ARG A 1140 10.10 -3.18 40.63
N GLY A 1141 9.99 -4.13 41.57
CA GLY A 1141 9.47 -3.89 42.92
C GLY A 1141 7.94 -3.83 43.01
N GLY A 1142 7.22 -4.33 41.99
CA GLY A 1142 5.78 -4.57 42.04
C GLY A 1142 5.41 -5.82 42.84
N ALA A 1143 4.13 -6.16 42.88
CA ALA A 1143 3.65 -7.36 43.57
C ALA A 1143 4.03 -8.62 42.80
N VAL A 1144 4.83 -9.50 43.41
CA VAL A 1144 5.26 -10.77 42.79
C VAL A 1144 4.66 -11.94 43.54
N GLN A 1145 4.08 -12.89 42.79
CA GLN A 1145 3.65 -14.16 43.38
C GLN A 1145 4.87 -14.98 43.83
N ALA A 1146 4.77 -15.58 45.02
CA ALA A 1146 5.83 -16.46 45.52
C ALA A 1146 6.10 -17.61 44.53
N CYS A 1147 7.32 -17.65 44.00
CA CYS A 1147 7.76 -18.63 43.01
C CYS A 1147 8.25 -19.90 43.72
N ASP A 1148 7.54 -21.02 43.51
CA ASP A 1148 7.91 -22.33 44.04
C ASP A 1148 9.07 -22.97 43.25
N VAL A 1149 9.49 -24.19 43.62
CA VAL A 1149 10.61 -24.88 42.97
C VAL A 1149 10.37 -25.12 41.48
N ALA A 1150 9.12 -25.38 41.07
CA ALA A 1150 8.78 -25.62 39.67
C ALA A 1150 8.87 -24.31 38.87
N CYS A 1151 8.29 -23.23 39.40
CA CYS A 1151 8.42 -21.89 38.86
C CYS A 1151 9.91 -21.50 38.73
N LYS A 1152 10.70 -21.68 39.79
CA LYS A 1152 12.14 -21.37 39.79
C LYS A 1152 12.91 -22.10 38.71
N ASN A 1153 12.72 -23.42 38.61
CA ASN A 1153 13.42 -24.23 37.61
C ASN A 1153 13.03 -23.85 36.19
N THR A 1154 11.75 -23.50 35.97
CA THR A 1154 11.25 -23.04 34.67
C THR A 1154 11.89 -21.69 34.32
N THR A 1155 11.82 -20.71 35.23
CA THR A 1155 12.46 -19.39 35.04
C THR A 1155 13.94 -19.51 34.74
N ILE A 1156 14.70 -20.32 35.50
CA ILE A 1156 16.14 -20.50 35.27
C ILE A 1156 16.40 -21.11 33.88
N CYS A 1157 15.55 -22.04 33.45
CA CYS A 1157 15.68 -22.60 32.11
C CYS A 1157 15.36 -21.57 31.02
N ASP A 1158 14.30 -20.78 31.18
CA ASP A 1158 13.92 -19.74 30.21
C ASP A 1158 15.03 -18.68 30.07
N LEU A 1159 15.70 -18.31 31.18
CA LEU A 1159 16.90 -17.46 31.16
C LEU A 1159 18.06 -18.07 30.34
N ARG A 1160 18.12 -19.40 30.23
CA ARG A 1160 19.13 -20.13 29.44
C ARG A 1160 18.63 -20.51 28.03
N ALA A 1161 17.42 -20.10 27.66
CA ALA A 1161 16.74 -20.51 26.44
C ALA A 1161 16.53 -19.36 25.45
N PHE A 1162 17.63 -18.78 24.94
CA PHE A 1162 17.53 -17.77 23.86
C PHE A 1162 16.94 -18.34 22.54
N ARG A 1163 16.98 -19.66 22.33
CA ARG A 1163 16.30 -20.33 21.21
C ARG A 1163 14.92 -20.81 21.64
N ALA A 1164 13.89 -20.45 20.88
CA ALA A 1164 12.51 -20.77 21.20
C ALA A 1164 12.25 -22.28 21.33
N GLU A 1165 12.92 -23.13 20.54
CA GLU A 1165 12.80 -24.59 20.62
C GLU A 1165 13.45 -25.20 21.87
N ASN A 1166 14.26 -24.41 22.59
CA ASN A 1166 14.90 -24.80 23.84
C ASN A 1166 14.23 -24.17 25.06
N ASN A 1167 13.13 -23.44 24.86
CA ASN A 1167 12.36 -22.86 25.95
C ASN A 1167 11.73 -23.97 26.81
N CYS A 1168 11.71 -23.78 28.13
CA CYS A 1168 11.24 -24.81 29.05
C CYS A 1168 9.75 -24.72 29.34
N ASP A 1169 9.13 -23.57 29.06
CA ASP A 1169 7.67 -23.47 28.97
C ASP A 1169 7.17 -24.08 27.65
N ILE A 1170 7.23 -25.41 27.55
CA ILE A 1170 6.62 -26.14 26.43
C ILE A 1170 5.13 -26.27 26.73
N PRO A 1171 4.22 -25.76 25.88
CA PRO A 1171 2.80 -25.96 26.05
C PRO A 1171 2.50 -27.46 26.10
N THR A 1172 2.10 -27.96 27.28
CA THR A 1172 1.58 -29.32 27.40
C THR A 1172 0.23 -29.34 26.70
N PRO A 1173 0.02 -30.18 25.66
CA PRO A 1173 -1.26 -30.25 24.96
C PRO A 1173 -2.35 -30.72 25.94
N GLY A 1174 -3.40 -29.93 26.07
CA GLY A 1174 -4.54 -30.19 26.95
C GLY A 1174 -4.96 -28.96 27.76
N PHE A 1175 -6.25 -28.63 27.74
CA PHE A 1175 -6.86 -27.70 28.69
C PHE A 1175 -6.74 -28.28 30.10
N SER A 1176 -5.68 -27.88 30.81
CA SER A 1176 -5.64 -27.98 32.25
C SER A 1176 -6.26 -26.71 32.82
N LEU A 1177 -7.56 -26.75 33.14
CA LEU A 1177 -8.22 -25.79 34.02
C LEU A 1177 -7.61 -25.77 35.45
N ARG A 1178 -6.71 -26.72 35.77
CA ARG A 1178 -5.69 -26.45 36.79
C ARG A 1178 -4.72 -25.44 36.20
N ARG A 1179 -4.97 -24.17 36.51
CA ARG A 1179 -3.98 -23.08 36.63
C ARG A 1179 -2.57 -23.62 36.37
N ARG A 1180 -2.06 -23.49 35.14
CA ARG A 1180 -0.62 -23.25 34.98
C ARG A 1180 -0.32 -22.10 35.94
N GLY A 1181 0.73 -22.26 36.76
CA GLY A 1181 1.00 -21.37 37.90
C GLY A 1181 0.69 -19.92 37.50
N ARG A 1182 -0.10 -19.23 38.34
CA ARG A 1182 -0.71 -17.91 38.12
C ARG A 1182 0.27 -16.76 37.73
N GLY A 1183 1.54 -17.06 37.39
CA GLY A 1183 2.50 -16.13 36.80
C GLY A 1183 2.39 -15.95 35.29
N VAL A 1184 2.11 -16.99 34.48
CA VAL A 1184 2.33 -16.91 33.01
C VAL A 1184 1.16 -16.28 32.23
N LEU A 1185 -0.09 -16.48 32.66
CA LEU A 1185 -1.25 -15.85 32.00
C LEU A 1185 -1.35 -14.34 32.26
N HIS A 1186 -0.82 -13.88 33.41
CA HIS A 1186 -0.76 -12.45 33.72
C HIS A 1186 0.35 -11.73 32.95
N GLU A 1187 1.47 -12.40 32.65
CA GLU A 1187 2.58 -11.84 31.86
C GLU A 1187 2.16 -11.58 30.41
N SER A 1188 1.43 -12.52 29.76
CA SER A 1188 1.00 -12.34 28.37
C SER A 1188 -0.09 -11.29 28.18
N GLU A 1189 -1.04 -11.14 29.12
CA GLU A 1189 -2.04 -10.05 28.99
C GLU A 1189 -1.42 -8.68 29.30
N ALA A 1190 -0.38 -8.64 30.14
CA ALA A 1190 0.34 -7.41 30.44
C ALA A 1190 1.14 -6.91 29.23
N CYS A 1191 1.87 -7.75 28.49
CA CYS A 1191 2.63 -7.28 27.32
C CYS A 1191 1.78 -7.14 26.04
N GLU A 1192 0.83 -8.05 25.80
CA GLU A 1192 0.05 -8.06 24.54
C GLU A 1192 -1.17 -7.13 24.56
N GLY A 1193 -1.73 -6.85 25.73
CA GLY A 1193 -3.12 -6.43 25.84
C GLY A 1193 -4.11 -7.55 25.50
N THR A 1194 -5.39 -7.22 25.27
CA THR A 1194 -6.42 -8.19 24.88
C THR A 1194 -6.57 -8.25 23.37
N GLY A 1195 -5.73 -9.04 22.70
CA GLY A 1195 -5.83 -9.32 21.26
C GLY A 1195 -6.78 -10.49 20.92
N ILE A 1196 -6.87 -10.83 19.62
CA ILE A 1196 -7.81 -11.85 19.14
C ILE A 1196 -7.51 -13.26 19.67
N ALA A 1197 -6.24 -13.59 19.90
CA ALA A 1197 -5.84 -14.87 20.49
C ALA A 1197 -6.39 -15.00 21.93
N GLN A 1198 -6.30 -13.91 22.72
CA GLN A 1198 -6.84 -13.84 24.08
C GLN A 1198 -8.37 -13.97 24.06
N ILE A 1199 -9.06 -13.28 23.15
CA ILE A 1199 -10.51 -13.37 22.99
C ILE A 1199 -10.96 -14.80 22.68
N LEU A 1200 -10.33 -15.46 21.68
CA LEU A 1200 -10.67 -16.82 21.29
C LEU A 1200 -10.39 -17.83 22.42
N SER A 1201 -9.29 -17.65 23.14
CA SER A 1201 -8.94 -18.46 24.31
C SER A 1201 -9.98 -18.34 25.43
N ARG A 1202 -10.43 -17.11 25.75
CA ARG A 1202 -11.50 -16.88 26.74
C ARG A 1202 -12.83 -17.48 26.31
N MET A 1203 -13.18 -17.40 25.02
CA MET A 1203 -14.39 -18.03 24.47
C MET A 1203 -14.36 -19.56 24.61
N ALA A 1204 -13.21 -20.20 24.39
CA ALA A 1204 -13.08 -21.65 24.57
C ALA A 1204 -13.21 -22.09 26.05
N GLY A 1205 -12.85 -21.23 27.00
CA GLY A 1205 -12.96 -21.49 28.44
C GLY A 1205 -14.34 -21.26 29.07
N ALA A 1206 -15.32 -20.71 28.35
CA ALA A 1206 -16.58 -20.18 28.89
C ALA A 1206 -17.66 -21.25 29.25
N GLY A 1207 -17.26 -22.44 29.70
CA GLY A 1207 -18.15 -23.58 30.00
C GLY A 1207 -18.13 -24.10 31.44
N GLU A 1208 -17.25 -23.60 32.31
CA GLU A 1208 -17.24 -23.94 33.74
C GLU A 1208 -17.75 -22.75 34.59
N PRO A 1209 -18.55 -23.00 35.64
CA PRO A 1209 -19.08 -21.93 36.48
C PRO A 1209 -17.92 -21.17 37.13
N GLN A 1210 -17.80 -19.88 36.80
CA GLN A 1210 -16.96 -18.94 37.54
C GLN A 1210 -17.45 -18.91 38.99
N THR A 1211 -16.66 -19.46 39.91
CA THR A 1211 -16.79 -19.07 41.32
C THR A 1211 -16.30 -17.63 41.42
N ASP A 1212 -17.24 -16.72 41.71
CA ASP A 1212 -17.08 -15.31 42.04
C ASP A 1212 -15.64 -14.88 42.37
N ALA A 1213 -15.04 -14.10 41.48
CA ALA A 1213 -13.85 -13.29 41.78
C ALA A 1213 -14.23 -11.91 42.36
N THR A 1214 -15.39 -11.80 43.02
CA THR A 1214 -15.64 -10.71 43.96
C THR A 1214 -15.01 -11.07 45.30
N ALA A 1215 -13.81 -10.52 45.56
CA ALA A 1215 -13.20 -10.22 46.87
C ALA A 1215 -11.70 -10.55 46.87
N ILE A 1216 -10.86 -9.53 46.70
CA ILE A 1216 -9.66 -9.45 47.52
C ILE A 1216 -9.94 -8.35 48.55
N GLU A 1217 -10.20 -8.81 49.77
CA GLU A 1217 -10.33 -8.03 50.98
C GLU A 1217 -9.12 -7.12 51.16
N TYR A 1218 -9.41 -5.86 51.49
CA TYR A 1218 -8.53 -5.02 52.31
C TYR A 1218 -8.12 -5.78 53.57
N GLY A 1219 -6.85 -6.13 53.68
CA GLY A 1219 -6.24 -6.64 54.91
C GLY A 1219 -5.21 -5.65 55.45
N LEU A 1220 -5.64 -4.77 56.35
CA LEU A 1220 -4.81 -3.98 57.26
C LEU A 1220 -3.77 -4.86 57.98
N LEU A 1221 -2.48 -4.53 57.83
CA LEU A 1221 -1.48 -4.36 58.91
C LEU A 1221 -0.12 -3.90 58.36
#